data_AF-A0A929GXE7-F1
#
_entry.id   AF-A0A929GXE7-F1
#
_cell.length_a   1.000
_cell.length_b   1.000
_cell.length_c   1.000
_cell.angle_alpha   90.00
_cell.angle_beta   90.00
_cell.angle_gamma   90.00
#
_symmetry.space_group_name_H-M   'P 1'
#
loop_
_entity.id
_entity.type
_entity.pdbx_description
1 polymer ?
#
loop_
_entity_poly.entity_id
_entity_poly.type
_entity_poly.pdbx_seq_one_letter_code
_entity_poly.pdbx_strand_id
1 'polypeptide(L)'
;MRYKTASVLFLLLFFYCSPLFAQAINPSSYWDAFLDVGYRFTLLPEDDLREIITSEGQKYGQPLNQYVSLWDEMIKEDASAAKVEEVKESAFEEIEPFPAAFYRRLAVGHFLLYISNNDEKHLDRALKFIEGLAKRRTSPRTVFWHNLILAHRSLLEKDSASFSHNVYRIWNDVIQVVETDQLMLGSSIGTTGFNSSLPYLYENMIHLILNYGIVKHKVPNLHSLGTIIWALKDRLTPDKGYYQLSESIWNRMQGINSDRFSINFAMVFLEGEMHWINFEDAKSASQAAESFEQAHTYYKLALEWANTSKGKAAALSKLMQSMMRVLNGMVRGAETVSLISADEISALSSQYVTSARDLYRKLSVAATTREELWTDEGFDKRENYLNTAHELWSNISQLNVVMARYYRNLMDETDHPLNKFQYISNAEQPFSDYLSFFDEFTKAGYTEIVPDNAYFYAAYMAGELADLHRQKAVYSDDTREYDLAFARQVQAIEIFPFEIIGLIELSIQVSQEGMLKAYIDNIWPLMDRFRNSAILKAWATSADKKAYINEVVSLQKVIPEAFKSTPSVIGLQDTGKNEQALIRETLLLTQLLNNLLLSDLAGKADAVLEDVARNLKNEYDLSRMLKRTIRSDVFSHIEPAISLIDNYNYAQLKRVLFRDLQDGRHALFRSLYHEIPAAELRYVHLLDQIKVKQAALPREPFTTLRRMDDAAEKY
;
A
#
# COMPACT_ATOMS: atom_id res chain seq x y z
N MET A 1 -24.76 -21.11 35.40
CA MET A 1 -24.99 -22.37 36.14
C MET A 1 -24.29 -23.49 35.37
N ARG A 2 -23.33 -24.16 36.02
CA ARG A 2 -22.69 -25.46 35.70
C ARG A 2 -22.04 -25.63 34.31
N TYR A 3 -20.71 -25.50 34.26
CA TYR A 3 -19.72 -26.49 33.78
C TYR A 3 -18.32 -25.86 33.89
N LYS A 4 -17.74 -25.84 35.10
CA LYS A 4 -16.34 -25.40 35.35
C LYS A 4 -15.57 -26.34 36.29
N THR A 5 -16.06 -27.54 36.56
CA THR A 5 -15.51 -28.43 37.59
C THR A 5 -14.97 -29.77 37.07
N ALA A 6 -14.97 -30.03 35.77
CA ALA A 6 -14.52 -31.31 35.23
C ALA A 6 -12.99 -31.37 34.93
N SER A 7 -12.35 -30.24 34.60
CA SER A 7 -10.92 -30.24 34.21
C SER A 7 -9.94 -30.25 35.39
N VAL A 8 -10.38 -29.88 36.59
CA VAL A 8 -9.55 -29.90 37.81
C VAL A 8 -9.55 -31.29 38.46
N LEU A 9 -10.58 -32.12 38.20
CA LEU A 9 -10.69 -33.45 38.80
C LEU A 9 -9.81 -34.51 38.12
N PHE A 10 -9.47 -34.34 36.85
CA PHE A 10 -8.65 -35.31 36.09
C PHE A 10 -7.15 -35.19 36.38
N LEU A 11 -6.70 -34.02 36.87
CA LEU A 11 -5.30 -33.76 37.23
C LEU A 11 -4.97 -34.13 38.70
N LEU A 12 -5.99 -34.34 39.54
CA LEU A 12 -5.82 -34.71 40.96
C LEU A 12 -5.90 -36.23 41.22
N LEU A 13 -6.38 -37.03 40.26
CA LEU A 13 -6.66 -38.46 40.47
C LEU A 13 -5.47 -39.40 40.23
N PHE A 14 -4.33 -38.92 39.76
CA PHE A 14 -3.09 -39.72 39.66
C PHE A 14 -2.15 -39.59 40.88
N PHE A 15 -2.47 -38.75 41.87
CA PHE A 15 -1.55 -38.41 42.97
C PHE A 15 -1.91 -38.97 44.35
N TYR A 16 -2.88 -39.89 44.46
CA TYR A 16 -3.24 -40.52 45.74
C TYR A 16 -3.15 -42.05 45.70
N CYS A 17 -1.93 -42.56 45.76
CA CYS A 17 -1.65 -43.87 46.37
C CYS A 17 -0.41 -43.76 47.27
N SER A 18 -0.68 -43.75 48.59
CA SER A 18 0.19 -44.17 49.70
C SER A 18 1.34 -43.24 50.16
N PRO A 19 1.21 -42.60 51.35
CA PRO A 19 2.34 -42.02 52.07
C PRO A 19 2.95 -43.09 52.99
N LEU A 20 4.20 -43.49 52.75
CA LEU A 20 5.13 -44.10 53.72
C LEU A 20 6.34 -44.63 52.94
N PHE A 21 7.21 -43.73 52.51
CA PHE A 21 8.67 -43.91 52.33
C PHE A 21 9.18 -42.55 51.84
N ALA A 22 9.47 -41.65 52.77
CA ALA A 22 10.27 -40.46 52.48
C ALA A 22 11.73 -40.92 52.27
N GLN A 23 12.03 -41.42 51.07
CA GLN A 23 13.37 -41.26 50.53
C GLN A 23 13.46 -39.82 50.04
N ALA A 24 14.49 -39.10 50.46
CA ALA A 24 14.80 -37.77 49.96
C ALA A 24 14.93 -37.84 48.43
N ILE A 25 13.87 -37.43 47.72
CA ILE A 25 13.91 -37.29 46.26
C ILE A 25 14.84 -36.11 45.99
N ASN A 26 16.00 -36.40 45.41
CA ASN A 26 17.01 -35.41 45.08
C ASN A 26 16.36 -34.34 44.15
N PRO A 27 16.41 -33.04 44.50
CA PRO A 27 15.85 -31.95 43.68
C PRO A 27 16.31 -32.00 42.21
N SER A 28 17.47 -32.61 41.94
CA SER A 28 18.00 -32.84 40.60
C SER A 28 17.08 -33.64 39.67
N SER A 29 16.31 -34.59 40.21
CA SER A 29 15.45 -35.48 39.42
C SER A 29 14.22 -34.79 38.79
N TYR A 30 13.76 -33.68 39.38
CA TYR A 30 12.62 -32.92 38.87
C TYR A 30 13.01 -32.01 37.69
N TRP A 31 14.14 -31.31 37.81
CA TRP A 31 14.71 -30.54 36.70
C TRP A 31 15.10 -31.45 35.52
N ASP A 32 15.63 -32.64 35.80
CA ASP A 32 15.94 -33.63 34.77
C ASP A 32 14.73 -33.98 33.89
N ALA A 33 13.58 -34.26 34.51
CA ALA A 33 12.35 -34.58 33.80
C ALA A 33 11.80 -33.38 33.01
N PHE A 34 11.88 -32.18 33.59
CA PHE A 34 11.50 -30.93 32.95
C PHE A 34 12.34 -30.67 31.68
N LEU A 35 13.66 -30.80 31.79
CA LEU A 35 14.61 -30.56 30.70
C LEU A 35 14.51 -31.62 29.59
N ASP A 36 14.16 -32.86 29.91
CA ASP A 36 13.94 -33.90 28.91
C ASP A 36 12.75 -33.63 27.98
N VAL A 37 11.78 -32.81 28.41
CA VAL A 37 10.66 -32.32 27.60
C VAL A 37 10.77 -30.84 27.24
N GLY A 38 11.97 -30.26 27.38
CA GLY A 38 12.23 -28.82 27.19
C GLY A 38 11.72 -28.23 25.88
N TYR A 39 11.65 -29.05 24.83
CA TYR A 39 11.14 -28.66 23.50
C TYR A 39 9.67 -28.23 23.51
N ARG A 40 8.91 -28.54 24.57
CA ARG A 40 7.53 -28.06 24.72
C ARG A 40 7.46 -26.59 25.14
N PHE A 41 8.51 -26.10 25.79
CA PHE A 41 8.54 -24.77 26.38
C PHE A 41 9.25 -23.73 25.51
N THR A 42 10.07 -24.16 24.55
CA THR A 42 10.75 -23.30 23.56
C THR A 42 9.80 -22.56 22.60
N LEU A 43 8.51 -22.90 22.65
CA LEU A 43 7.42 -22.30 21.87
C LEU A 43 6.74 -21.12 22.56
N LEU A 44 6.98 -20.96 23.86
CA LEU A 44 6.27 -19.99 24.68
C LEU A 44 6.87 -18.59 24.50
N PRO A 45 6.05 -17.53 24.61
CA PRO A 45 6.54 -16.17 24.78
C PRO A 45 7.55 -16.08 25.93
N GLU A 46 8.49 -15.13 25.83
CA GLU A 46 9.59 -15.00 26.80
C GLU A 46 9.09 -14.84 28.24
N ASP A 47 8.03 -14.06 28.43
CA ASP A 47 7.44 -13.80 29.75
C ASP A 47 6.76 -15.06 30.32
N ASP A 48 6.01 -15.80 29.49
CA ASP A 48 5.36 -17.06 29.89
C ASP A 48 6.41 -18.12 30.25
N LEU A 49 7.48 -18.21 29.46
CA LEU A 49 8.59 -19.13 29.75
C LEU A 49 9.28 -18.75 31.07
N ARG A 50 9.53 -17.46 31.29
CA ARG A 50 10.13 -16.95 32.53
C ARG A 50 9.24 -17.26 33.74
N GLU A 51 7.93 -17.10 33.61
CA GLU A 51 6.96 -17.42 34.66
C GLU A 51 6.99 -18.92 34.98
N ILE A 52 6.97 -19.79 33.97
CA ILE A 52 7.03 -21.25 34.18
C ILE A 52 8.34 -21.68 34.83
N ILE A 53 9.49 -21.18 34.34
CA ILE A 53 10.80 -21.49 34.92
C ILE A 53 10.86 -21.05 36.39
N THR A 54 10.30 -19.88 36.71
CA THR A 54 10.27 -19.34 38.08
C THR A 54 9.34 -20.16 38.98
N SER A 55 8.13 -20.47 38.51
CA SER A 55 7.13 -21.25 39.23
C SER A 55 7.61 -22.67 39.53
N GLU A 56 8.15 -23.38 38.52
CA GLU A 56 8.70 -24.71 38.73
C GLU A 56 9.97 -24.67 39.58
N GLY A 57 10.80 -23.63 39.49
CA GLY A 57 11.94 -23.45 40.39
C GLY A 57 11.55 -23.29 41.86
N GLN A 58 10.44 -22.59 42.16
CA GLN A 58 9.89 -22.54 43.52
C GLN A 58 9.39 -23.91 43.99
N LYS A 59 8.70 -24.64 43.11
CA LYS A 59 8.16 -25.97 43.41
C LYS A 59 9.24 -27.04 43.60
N TYR A 60 10.32 -26.97 42.82
CA TYR A 60 11.45 -27.90 42.93
C TYR A 60 12.43 -27.51 44.06
N GLY A 61 12.21 -26.36 44.71
CA GLY A 61 13.04 -25.85 45.79
C GLY A 61 14.39 -25.29 45.33
N GLN A 62 14.59 -25.12 44.03
CA GLN A 62 15.83 -24.61 43.44
C GLN A 62 15.54 -23.92 42.10
N PRO A 63 15.96 -22.65 41.92
CA PRO A 63 15.95 -21.97 40.62
C PRO A 63 16.80 -22.68 39.54
N LEU A 64 16.35 -22.63 38.28
CA LEU A 64 17.06 -23.28 37.16
C LEU A 64 18.49 -22.77 37.00
N ASN A 65 18.72 -21.46 37.18
CA ASN A 65 20.07 -20.88 37.09
C ASN A 65 21.03 -21.44 38.14
N GLN A 66 20.55 -21.74 39.35
CA GLN A 66 21.35 -22.39 40.39
C GLN A 66 21.60 -23.85 40.06
N TYR A 67 20.58 -24.56 39.58
CA TYR A 67 20.72 -25.95 39.14
C TYR A 67 21.81 -26.08 38.05
N VAL A 68 21.73 -25.30 36.96
CA VAL A 68 22.75 -25.39 35.89
C VAL A 68 24.13 -24.92 36.35
N SER A 69 24.22 -23.94 37.26
CA SER A 69 25.51 -23.44 37.77
C SER A 69 26.23 -24.47 38.65
N LEU A 70 25.50 -25.20 39.50
CA LEU A 70 26.07 -26.29 40.28
C LEU A 70 26.66 -27.38 39.37
N TRP A 71 25.95 -27.71 38.29
CA TRP A 71 26.44 -28.70 37.34
C TRP A 71 27.62 -28.21 36.49
N ASP A 72 27.64 -26.93 36.12
CA ASP A 72 28.81 -26.28 35.51
C ASP A 72 30.07 -26.39 36.39
N GLU A 73 29.90 -26.24 37.71
CA GLU A 73 30.98 -26.36 38.69
C GLU A 73 31.46 -27.81 38.83
N MET A 74 30.54 -28.77 38.94
CA MET A 74 30.87 -30.20 39.01
C MET A 74 31.66 -30.70 37.80
N ILE A 75 31.28 -30.29 36.58
CA ILE A 75 32.04 -30.65 35.37
C ILE A 75 33.45 -30.05 35.39
N LYS A 76 33.61 -28.83 35.90
CA LYS A 76 34.92 -28.17 36.00
C LYS A 76 35.81 -28.86 37.02
N GLU A 77 35.26 -29.23 38.18
CA GLU A 77 35.98 -29.92 39.26
C GLU A 77 36.48 -31.30 38.82
N ASP A 78 35.63 -32.12 38.19
CA ASP A 78 36.02 -33.42 37.64
C ASP A 78 37.03 -33.30 36.48
N ALA A 79 36.90 -32.26 35.64
CA ALA A 79 37.89 -32.00 34.58
C ALA A 79 39.27 -31.56 35.12
N SER A 80 39.31 -30.92 36.30
CA SER A 80 40.57 -30.63 37.01
C SER A 80 41.13 -31.83 37.76
N ALA A 81 40.29 -32.75 38.24
CA ALA A 81 40.74 -34.01 38.86
C ALA A 81 41.36 -34.98 37.83
N ALA A 82 40.89 -34.97 36.58
CA ALA A 82 41.43 -35.76 35.48
C ALA A 82 42.79 -35.27 34.94
N LYS A 83 43.30 -34.10 35.37
CA LYS A 83 44.58 -33.52 34.92
C LYS A 83 45.82 -33.96 35.74
N VAL A 84 45.70 -34.96 36.61
CA VAL A 84 46.80 -35.41 37.49
C VAL A 84 47.67 -36.54 36.90
N GLU A 85 47.33 -37.11 35.74
CA GLU A 85 48.25 -38.01 35.02
C GLU A 85 48.55 -37.52 33.61
N GLU A 86 49.83 -37.60 33.26
CA GLU A 86 50.44 -37.25 31.98
C GLU A 86 49.85 -38.11 30.85
N VAL A 87 48.67 -37.73 30.36
CA VAL A 87 48.07 -38.35 29.19
C VAL A 87 48.25 -37.41 28.00
N LYS A 88 48.99 -37.92 27.01
CA LYS A 88 49.22 -37.31 25.69
C LYS A 88 47.92 -36.73 25.12
N GLU A 89 48.04 -35.61 24.41
CA GLU A 89 47.00 -34.86 23.68
C GLU A 89 46.13 -35.67 22.69
N SER A 90 46.27 -36.99 22.62
CA SER A 90 45.44 -37.90 21.82
C SER A 90 44.37 -38.67 22.61
N ALA A 91 44.16 -38.38 23.90
CA ALA A 91 43.24 -39.15 24.76
C ALA A 91 42.00 -38.38 25.25
N PHE A 92 41.54 -37.37 24.51
CA PHE A 92 40.22 -36.77 24.73
C PHE A 92 39.06 -37.67 24.24
N GLU A 93 39.31 -38.92 23.84
CA GLU A 93 38.33 -39.71 23.08
C GLU A 93 37.54 -40.79 23.81
N GLU A 94 37.84 -41.23 25.04
CA GLU A 94 37.13 -42.43 25.56
C GLU A 94 36.53 -42.43 26.97
N ILE A 95 36.66 -41.40 27.81
CA ILE A 95 35.90 -41.37 29.08
C ILE A 95 35.38 -39.96 29.35
N GLU A 96 34.21 -39.64 28.81
CA GLU A 96 33.40 -38.55 29.35
C GLU A 96 32.88 -38.99 30.74
N PRO A 97 33.10 -38.20 31.81
CA PRO A 97 32.73 -38.60 33.18
C PRO A 97 31.22 -38.77 33.41
N PHE A 98 30.37 -38.24 32.51
CA PHE A 98 28.91 -38.27 32.64
C PHE A 98 28.19 -38.84 31.39
N PRO A 99 26.97 -39.41 31.54
CA PRO A 99 26.18 -39.87 30.40
C PRO A 99 25.79 -38.74 29.43
N ALA A 100 25.68 -39.03 28.13
CA ALA A 100 25.31 -38.03 27.11
C ALA A 100 23.98 -37.29 27.39
N ALA A 101 23.03 -37.94 28.08
CA ALA A 101 21.77 -37.30 28.50
C ALA A 101 21.99 -36.12 29.45
N PHE A 102 23.05 -36.15 30.25
CA PHE A 102 23.40 -35.13 31.22
C PHE A 102 23.87 -33.84 30.53
N TYR A 103 24.89 -33.93 29.66
CA TYR A 103 25.36 -32.78 28.86
C TYR A 103 24.24 -32.17 28.01
N ARG A 104 23.33 -33.00 27.48
CA ARG A 104 22.14 -32.50 26.76
C ARG A 104 21.23 -31.70 27.68
N ARG A 105 20.89 -32.20 28.88
CA ARG A 105 20.03 -31.46 29.83
C ARG A 105 20.66 -30.14 30.24
N LEU A 106 21.98 -30.12 30.46
CA LEU A 106 22.71 -28.89 30.78
C LEU A 106 22.67 -27.88 29.63
N ALA A 107 22.89 -28.35 28.39
CA ALA A 107 22.73 -27.52 27.20
C ALA A 107 21.31 -26.95 27.08
N VAL A 108 20.28 -27.77 27.30
CA VAL A 108 18.87 -27.34 27.27
C VAL A 108 18.58 -26.35 28.39
N GLY A 109 19.08 -26.56 29.60
CA GLY A 109 18.87 -25.66 30.74
C GLY A 109 19.45 -24.28 30.48
N HIS A 110 20.68 -24.21 29.96
CA HIS A 110 21.25 -22.95 29.51
C HIS A 110 20.47 -22.33 28.35
N PHE A 111 20.04 -23.13 27.38
CA PHE A 111 19.28 -22.62 26.25
C PHE A 111 17.91 -22.04 26.67
N LEU A 112 17.20 -22.66 27.62
CA LEU A 112 15.94 -22.13 28.16
C LEU A 112 16.15 -20.81 28.91
N LEU A 113 17.27 -20.67 29.65
CA LEU A 113 17.65 -19.40 30.29
C LEU A 113 18.00 -18.31 29.26
N TYR A 114 18.63 -18.70 28.14
CA TYR A 114 18.85 -17.78 27.02
C TYR A 114 17.54 -17.31 26.43
N ILE A 115 16.59 -18.20 26.12
CA ILE A 115 15.29 -17.80 25.56
C ILE A 115 14.52 -16.90 26.53
N SER A 116 14.54 -17.20 27.84
CA SER A 116 13.73 -16.44 28.81
C SER A 116 14.27 -15.04 29.12
N ASN A 117 15.59 -14.84 29.01
CA ASN A 117 16.26 -13.62 29.49
C ASN A 117 17.10 -12.91 28.42
N ASN A 118 17.23 -13.49 27.23
CA ASN A 118 18.02 -13.00 26.11
C ASN A 118 19.51 -12.75 26.45
N ASP A 119 20.09 -13.49 27.41
CA ASP A 119 21.51 -13.42 27.77
C ASP A 119 22.34 -14.39 26.92
N GLU A 120 23.11 -13.83 25.98
CA GLU A 120 23.95 -14.58 25.03
C GLU A 120 24.99 -15.49 25.72
N LYS A 121 25.41 -15.17 26.95
CA LYS A 121 26.33 -16.04 27.70
C LYS A 121 25.74 -17.43 27.95
N HIS A 122 24.43 -17.51 28.11
CA HIS A 122 23.75 -18.79 28.25
C HIS A 122 23.68 -19.55 26.92
N LEU A 123 23.56 -18.86 25.78
CA LEU A 123 23.65 -19.51 24.48
C LEU A 123 25.04 -20.08 24.22
N ASP A 124 26.10 -19.33 24.53
CA ASP A 124 27.49 -19.79 24.35
C ASP A 124 27.80 -21.02 25.22
N ARG A 125 27.28 -21.06 26.44
CA ARG A 125 27.37 -22.25 27.31
C ARG A 125 26.59 -23.43 26.74
N ALA A 126 25.37 -23.20 26.26
CA ALA A 126 24.56 -24.23 25.63
C ALA A 126 25.28 -24.85 24.41
N LEU A 127 25.91 -24.02 23.58
CA LEU A 127 26.73 -24.44 22.44
C LEU A 127 27.91 -25.30 22.88
N LYS A 128 28.69 -24.83 23.85
CA LYS A 128 29.85 -25.58 24.38
C LYS A 128 29.47 -27.00 24.80
N PHE A 129 28.35 -27.16 25.50
CA PHE A 129 27.92 -28.48 25.97
C PHE A 129 27.33 -29.35 24.87
N ILE A 130 26.59 -28.79 23.91
CA ILE A 130 25.99 -29.56 22.83
C ILE A 130 27.00 -29.96 21.74
N GLU A 131 28.04 -29.15 21.52
CA GLU A 131 29.16 -29.46 20.62
C GLU A 131 30.05 -30.58 21.19
N GLY A 132 30.22 -30.65 22.52
CA GLY A 132 30.86 -31.79 23.17
C GLY A 132 30.18 -33.13 22.80
N LEU A 133 28.88 -33.10 22.53
CA LEU A 133 28.10 -34.27 22.09
C LEU A 133 28.16 -34.54 20.58
N ALA A 134 28.92 -33.78 19.79
CA ALA A 134 28.95 -33.86 18.33
C ALA A 134 29.41 -35.22 17.79
N LYS A 135 30.30 -35.94 18.52
CA LYS A 135 30.75 -37.29 18.15
C LYS A 135 29.72 -38.39 18.46
N ARG A 136 28.67 -38.10 19.23
CA ARG A 136 27.64 -39.03 19.71
C ARG A 136 26.23 -38.70 19.19
N ARG A 137 26.14 -38.14 17.97
CA ARG A 137 24.88 -37.80 17.26
C ARG A 137 24.10 -39.03 16.77
N THR A 138 23.88 -40.02 17.64
CA THR A 138 23.17 -41.26 17.28
C THR A 138 21.67 -41.17 17.57
N SER A 139 21.22 -40.23 18.41
CA SER A 139 19.81 -40.04 18.76
C SER A 139 19.20 -38.81 18.09
N PRO A 140 18.01 -38.92 17.46
CA PRO A 140 17.27 -37.78 16.89
C PRO A 140 17.07 -36.62 17.88
N ARG A 141 16.90 -36.92 19.17
CA ARG A 141 16.74 -35.89 20.22
C ARG A 141 18.01 -35.04 20.39
N THR A 142 19.18 -35.64 20.34
CA THR A 142 20.46 -34.90 20.47
C THR A 142 20.70 -34.06 19.22
N VAL A 143 20.40 -34.61 18.03
CA VAL A 143 20.50 -33.89 16.76
C VAL A 143 19.55 -32.69 16.70
N PHE A 144 18.33 -32.84 17.24
CA PHE A 144 17.37 -31.73 17.37
C PHE A 144 17.95 -30.56 18.16
N TRP A 145 18.37 -30.81 19.41
CA TRP A 145 18.88 -29.75 20.28
C TRP A 145 20.16 -29.11 19.75
N HIS A 146 21.06 -29.91 19.20
CA HIS A 146 22.28 -29.42 18.56
C HIS A 146 21.99 -28.39 17.46
N ASN A 147 21.15 -28.76 16.50
CA ASN A 147 20.84 -27.87 15.38
C ASN A 147 19.92 -26.71 15.80
N LEU A 148 19.05 -26.89 16.80
CA LEU A 148 18.21 -25.79 17.31
C LEU A 148 19.07 -24.70 17.96
N ILE A 149 20.01 -25.08 18.82
CA ILE A 149 20.92 -24.13 19.50
C ILE A 149 21.81 -23.42 18.45
N LEU A 150 22.38 -24.16 17.49
CA LEU A 150 23.16 -23.58 16.39
C LEU A 150 22.33 -22.65 15.48
N ALA A 151 21.06 -22.99 15.23
CA ALA A 151 20.17 -22.09 14.50
C ALA A 151 20.01 -20.77 15.24
N HIS A 152 19.78 -20.77 16.55
CA HIS A 152 19.72 -19.53 17.35
C HIS A 152 21.03 -18.75 17.35
N ARG A 153 22.19 -19.41 17.34
CA ARG A 153 23.48 -18.73 17.15
C ARG A 153 23.56 -18.03 15.80
N SER A 154 23.14 -18.72 14.74
CA SER A 154 23.10 -18.19 13.38
C SER A 154 22.13 -16.99 13.26
N LEU A 155 21.05 -16.96 14.05
CA LEU A 155 20.12 -15.83 14.11
C LEU A 155 20.76 -14.57 14.69
N LEU A 156 21.57 -14.68 15.75
CA LEU A 156 22.29 -13.54 16.32
C LEU A 156 23.32 -12.96 15.33
N GLU A 157 23.97 -13.84 14.57
CA GLU A 157 24.96 -13.48 13.56
C GLU A 157 24.34 -13.02 12.23
N LYS A 158 23.01 -13.15 12.09
CA LYS A 158 22.25 -12.93 10.84
C LYS A 158 22.79 -13.76 9.66
N ASP A 159 23.39 -14.91 9.94
CA ASP A 159 23.87 -15.85 8.92
C ASP A 159 22.71 -16.72 8.41
N SER A 160 22.11 -16.29 7.31
CA SER A 160 20.98 -16.99 6.68
C SER A 160 21.37 -18.38 6.18
N ALA A 161 22.59 -18.57 5.69
CA ALA A 161 23.03 -19.84 5.12
C ALA A 161 23.20 -20.89 6.22
N SER A 162 23.89 -20.55 7.31
CA SER A 162 24.04 -21.43 8.47
C SER A 162 22.71 -21.67 9.18
N PHE A 163 21.86 -20.65 9.29
CA PHE A 163 20.52 -20.82 9.84
C PHE A 163 19.70 -21.83 9.02
N SER A 164 19.59 -21.63 7.70
CA SER A 164 18.86 -22.55 6.82
C SER A 164 19.45 -23.96 6.85
N HIS A 165 20.78 -24.10 6.89
CA HIS A 165 21.43 -25.39 7.01
C HIS A 165 20.97 -26.13 8.26
N ASN A 166 21.04 -25.49 9.43
CA ASN A 166 20.64 -26.09 10.70
C ASN A 166 19.15 -26.48 10.72
N VAL A 167 18.27 -25.64 10.16
CA VAL A 167 16.84 -25.95 10.02
C VAL A 167 16.62 -27.20 9.14
N TYR A 168 17.31 -27.30 8.00
CA TYR A 168 17.22 -28.50 7.15
C TYR A 168 17.75 -29.77 7.83
N ARG A 169 18.78 -29.66 8.68
CA ARG A 169 19.27 -30.79 9.48
C ARG A 169 18.21 -31.25 10.49
N ILE A 170 17.50 -30.32 11.14
CA ILE A 170 16.35 -30.67 12.00
C ILE A 170 15.27 -31.41 11.18
N TRP A 171 14.92 -30.88 10.01
CA TRP A 171 13.90 -31.49 9.16
C TRP A 171 14.27 -32.90 8.71
N ASN A 172 15.43 -33.07 8.07
CA ASN A 172 15.83 -34.32 7.43
C ASN A 172 16.29 -35.38 8.45
N ASP A 173 17.09 -35.01 9.45
CA ASP A 173 17.73 -35.98 10.35
C ASP A 173 16.92 -36.27 11.62
N VAL A 174 15.88 -35.46 11.90
CA VAL A 174 15.04 -35.64 13.10
C VAL A 174 13.60 -35.86 12.71
N ILE A 175 12.96 -34.88 12.07
CA ILE A 175 11.51 -34.92 11.85
C ILE A 175 11.14 -36.06 10.90
N GLN A 176 11.77 -36.15 9.74
CA GLN A 176 11.49 -37.23 8.77
C GLN A 176 11.81 -38.62 9.32
N VAL A 177 12.86 -38.75 10.15
CA VAL A 177 13.22 -40.01 10.81
C VAL A 177 12.13 -40.42 11.79
N VAL A 178 11.69 -39.50 12.66
CA VAL A 178 10.62 -39.77 13.64
C VAL A 178 9.28 -40.05 12.96
N GLU A 179 8.95 -39.36 11.86
CA GLU A 179 7.78 -39.65 11.03
C GLU A 179 7.82 -41.09 10.49
N THR A 180 8.96 -41.49 9.93
CA THR A 180 9.16 -42.84 9.38
C THR A 180 9.02 -43.90 10.47
N ASP A 181 9.63 -43.68 11.63
CA ASP A 181 9.53 -44.59 12.77
C ASP A 181 8.08 -44.75 13.25
N GLN A 182 7.30 -43.67 13.32
CA GLN A 182 5.87 -43.74 13.68
C GLN A 182 5.05 -44.52 12.65
N LEU A 183 5.30 -44.32 11.36
CA LEU A 183 4.61 -45.06 10.29
C LEU A 183 4.93 -46.55 10.34
N MET A 184 6.18 -46.91 10.61
CA MET A 184 6.64 -48.30 10.67
C MET A 184 6.14 -49.04 11.93
N LEU A 185 5.94 -48.34 13.05
CA LEU A 185 5.48 -48.93 14.32
C LEU A 185 3.95 -49.14 14.40
N GLY A 186 3.17 -48.49 13.52
CA GLY A 186 1.71 -48.62 13.45
C GLY A 186 0.95 -47.98 14.63
N SER A 187 -0.31 -47.59 14.41
CA SER A 187 -1.16 -46.89 15.40
C SER A 187 -1.56 -47.73 16.63
N SER A 188 -1.21 -49.02 16.68
CA SER A 188 -1.58 -49.96 17.73
C SER A 188 -0.58 -50.07 18.89
N ILE A 189 0.65 -49.56 18.73
CA ILE A 189 1.65 -49.52 19.81
C ILE A 189 1.77 -48.05 20.23
N GLY A 190 1.36 -47.73 21.46
CA GLY A 190 1.44 -46.36 21.98
C GLY A 190 2.83 -45.77 21.74
N THR A 191 2.88 -44.64 21.03
CA THR A 191 4.12 -43.91 20.77
C THR A 191 4.66 -43.40 22.12
N THR A 192 5.65 -44.09 22.67
CA THR A 192 6.29 -43.70 23.94
C THR A 192 7.63 -43.01 23.66
N GLY A 193 8.07 -42.13 24.56
CA GLY A 193 9.34 -41.41 24.41
C GLY A 193 9.30 -40.27 23.39
N PHE A 194 10.45 -39.99 22.75
CA PHE A 194 10.64 -38.83 21.87
C PHE A 194 9.70 -38.85 20.65
N ASN A 195 9.24 -40.03 20.20
CA ASN A 195 8.33 -40.15 19.07
C ASN A 195 6.97 -39.48 19.33
N SER A 196 6.47 -39.44 20.57
CA SER A 196 5.25 -38.69 20.93
C SER A 196 5.38 -37.17 20.81
N SER A 197 6.59 -36.66 20.57
CA SER A 197 6.91 -35.23 20.55
C SER A 197 6.66 -34.56 19.20
N LEU A 198 6.33 -35.35 18.17
CA LEU A 198 6.28 -34.90 16.78
C LEU A 198 5.42 -33.64 16.55
N PRO A 199 4.23 -33.46 17.17
CA PRO A 199 3.49 -32.21 17.06
C PRO A 199 4.27 -30.98 17.56
N TYR A 200 4.99 -31.12 18.67
CA TYR A 200 5.83 -30.03 19.20
C TYR A 200 7.04 -29.77 18.30
N LEU A 201 7.61 -30.79 17.64
CA LEU A 201 8.74 -30.60 16.72
C LEU A 201 8.31 -29.78 15.49
N TYR A 202 7.12 -30.03 14.95
CA TYR A 202 6.54 -29.23 13.87
C TYR A 202 6.35 -27.77 14.28
N GLU A 203 5.71 -27.55 15.43
CA GLU A 203 5.48 -26.21 15.98
C GLU A 203 6.80 -25.46 16.22
N ASN A 204 7.83 -26.15 16.73
CA ASN A 204 9.13 -25.53 16.99
C ASN A 204 9.80 -25.07 15.72
N MET A 205 9.68 -25.85 14.66
CA MET A 205 10.27 -25.49 13.38
C MET A 205 9.58 -24.26 12.77
N ILE A 206 8.25 -24.18 12.85
CA ILE A 206 7.50 -23.00 12.40
C ILE A 206 7.88 -21.77 13.22
N HIS A 207 7.85 -21.90 14.54
CA HIS A 207 8.18 -20.81 15.45
C HIS A 207 9.62 -20.30 15.24
N LEU A 208 10.57 -21.22 15.05
CA LEU A 208 11.96 -20.90 14.74
C LEU A 208 12.10 -20.13 13.42
N ILE A 209 11.45 -20.60 12.34
CA ILE A 209 11.58 -19.98 11.01
C ILE A 209 10.84 -18.63 10.96
N LEU A 210 9.57 -18.61 11.36
CA LEU A 210 8.70 -17.45 11.20
C LEU A 210 8.94 -16.40 12.28
N ASN A 211 8.80 -16.77 13.55
CA ASN A 211 8.81 -15.79 14.64
C ASN A 211 10.24 -15.38 14.98
N TYR A 212 11.15 -16.34 15.18
CA TYR A 212 12.53 -16.02 15.48
C TYR A 212 13.28 -15.54 14.23
N GLY A 213 13.28 -16.33 13.15
CA GLY A 213 14.01 -16.01 11.93
C GLY A 213 13.55 -14.72 11.25
N ILE A 214 12.27 -14.66 10.90
CA ILE A 214 11.74 -13.58 10.06
C ILE A 214 11.29 -12.36 10.89
N VAL A 215 10.47 -12.55 11.92
CA VAL A 215 9.86 -11.41 12.66
C VAL A 215 10.86 -10.77 13.62
N LYS A 216 11.43 -11.57 14.55
CA LYS A 216 12.30 -11.06 15.63
C LYS A 216 13.69 -10.65 15.14
N HIS A 217 14.39 -11.54 14.44
CA HIS A 217 15.77 -11.29 14.00
C HIS A 217 15.89 -10.70 12.60
N LYS A 218 14.79 -10.68 11.82
CA LYS A 218 14.73 -10.11 10.46
C LYS A 218 15.85 -10.64 9.55
N VAL A 219 16.05 -11.96 9.57
CA VAL A 219 17.08 -12.63 8.76
C VAL A 219 16.63 -12.69 7.30
N PRO A 220 17.40 -12.13 6.34
CA PRO A 220 17.04 -12.15 4.92
C PRO A 220 17.27 -13.54 4.29
N ASN A 221 16.77 -13.73 3.06
CA ASN A 221 17.10 -14.88 2.19
C ASN A 221 16.72 -16.27 2.74
N LEU A 222 15.64 -16.37 3.53
CA LEU A 222 15.12 -17.66 4.03
C LEU A 222 14.12 -18.33 3.07
N HIS A 223 14.06 -17.89 1.81
CA HIS A 223 13.10 -18.35 0.80
C HIS A 223 13.11 -19.88 0.61
N SER A 224 14.27 -20.53 0.74
CA SER A 224 14.41 -21.99 0.64
C SER A 224 13.54 -22.74 1.66
N LEU A 225 13.41 -22.20 2.86
CA LEU A 225 12.66 -22.79 3.97
C LEU A 225 11.14 -22.79 3.73
N GLY A 226 10.64 -22.10 2.70
CA GLY A 226 9.24 -22.15 2.30
C GLY A 226 8.74 -23.57 1.98
N THR A 227 9.62 -24.43 1.47
CA THR A 227 9.31 -25.86 1.21
C THR A 227 8.99 -26.65 2.47
N ILE A 228 9.71 -26.36 3.56
CA ILE A 228 9.49 -26.98 4.87
C ILE A 228 8.14 -26.56 5.44
N ILE A 229 7.85 -25.25 5.40
CA ILE A 229 6.58 -24.70 5.89
C ILE A 229 5.40 -25.25 5.09
N TRP A 230 5.57 -25.42 3.78
CA TRP A 230 4.58 -26.09 2.96
C TRP A 230 4.36 -27.55 3.38
N ALA A 231 5.43 -28.31 3.58
CA ALA A 231 5.32 -29.70 4.04
C ALA A 231 4.64 -29.81 5.42
N LEU A 232 4.86 -28.83 6.31
CA LEU A 232 4.24 -28.83 7.62
C LEU A 232 2.75 -28.51 7.63
N LYS A 233 2.20 -27.84 6.61
CA LYS A 233 0.80 -27.39 6.61
C LYS A 233 -0.19 -28.50 6.99
N ASP A 234 -0.06 -29.66 6.37
CA ASP A 234 -0.98 -30.79 6.56
C ASP A 234 -0.68 -31.62 7.83
N ARG A 235 0.37 -31.26 8.57
CA ARG A 235 0.87 -31.96 9.76
C ARG A 235 0.51 -31.26 11.07
N LEU A 236 0.03 -30.02 11.01
CA LEU A 236 -0.31 -29.21 12.17
C LEU A 236 -1.74 -29.47 12.64
N THR A 237 -1.96 -29.40 13.95
CA THR A 237 -3.31 -29.47 14.51
C THR A 237 -3.94 -28.07 14.60
N PRO A 238 -5.25 -27.93 14.35
CA PRO A 238 -5.96 -26.64 14.42
C PRO A 238 -5.93 -25.97 15.81
N ASP A 239 -5.78 -26.76 16.88
CA ASP A 239 -5.99 -26.31 18.27
C ASP A 239 -4.94 -25.30 18.79
N LYS A 240 -3.80 -25.12 18.10
CA LYS A 240 -2.67 -24.30 18.60
C LYS A 240 -2.31 -23.08 17.75
N GLY A 241 -3.18 -22.63 16.84
CA GLY A 241 -3.01 -21.37 16.10
C GLY A 241 -1.97 -21.36 14.96
N TYR A 242 -0.89 -22.15 15.07
CA TYR A 242 0.15 -22.25 14.02
C TYR A 242 -0.37 -22.80 12.68
N TYR A 243 -1.44 -23.61 12.71
CA TYR A 243 -2.12 -24.06 11.50
C TYR A 243 -2.67 -22.86 10.70
N GLN A 244 -3.41 -21.95 11.36
CA GLN A 244 -4.01 -20.78 10.70
C GLN A 244 -2.95 -19.81 10.17
N LEU A 245 -1.86 -19.61 10.93
CA LEU A 245 -0.73 -18.79 10.49
C LEU A 245 -0.06 -19.39 9.23
N SER A 246 0.22 -20.70 9.25
CA SER A 246 0.84 -21.40 8.13
C SER A 246 -0.05 -21.39 6.88
N GLU A 247 -1.36 -21.55 7.07
CA GLU A 247 -2.34 -21.44 5.99
C GLU A 247 -2.39 -20.02 5.40
N SER A 248 -2.35 -18.99 6.24
CA SER A 248 -2.34 -17.58 5.80
C SER A 248 -1.07 -17.26 4.99
N ILE A 249 0.10 -17.72 5.45
CA ILE A 249 1.38 -17.57 4.74
C ILE A 249 1.35 -18.29 3.40
N TRP A 250 0.84 -19.51 3.37
CA TRP A 250 0.70 -20.28 2.14
C TRP A 250 -0.20 -19.59 1.12
N ASN A 251 -1.37 -19.13 1.56
CA ASN A 251 -2.30 -18.40 0.69
C ASN A 251 -1.65 -17.11 0.19
N ARG A 252 -0.85 -16.44 1.03
CA ARG A 252 -0.09 -15.25 0.63
C ARG A 252 1.00 -15.55 -0.39
N MET A 253 1.67 -16.70 -0.31
CA MET A 253 2.70 -17.12 -1.25
C MET A 253 2.18 -17.30 -2.70
N GLN A 254 0.88 -17.54 -2.89
CA GLN A 254 0.26 -17.82 -4.19
C GLN A 254 -0.71 -16.73 -4.72
N GLY A 255 -0.89 -15.62 -4.00
CA GLY A 255 -1.87 -14.58 -4.37
C GLY A 255 -1.38 -13.53 -5.38
N ILE A 256 -2.23 -12.55 -5.70
CA ILE A 256 -1.85 -11.35 -6.49
C ILE A 256 -0.79 -10.53 -5.74
N ASN A 257 -0.90 -10.48 -4.41
CA ASN A 257 0.06 -9.83 -3.51
C ASN A 257 1.13 -10.83 -3.03
N SER A 258 1.78 -11.53 -3.95
CA SER A 258 2.83 -12.52 -3.65
C SER A 258 4.13 -12.25 -4.38
N ASP A 259 5.21 -12.81 -3.86
CA ASP A 259 6.56 -12.74 -4.43
C ASP A 259 7.10 -14.14 -4.72
N ARG A 260 6.47 -14.87 -5.67
CA ARG A 260 6.86 -16.24 -6.08
C ARG A 260 7.26 -17.15 -4.92
N PHE A 261 6.34 -17.43 -4.00
CA PHE A 261 6.59 -18.36 -2.89
C PHE A 261 7.67 -17.91 -1.89
N SER A 262 8.11 -16.65 -1.92
CA SER A 262 9.01 -16.08 -0.93
C SER A 262 8.36 -16.04 0.46
N ILE A 263 8.85 -16.87 1.37
CA ILE A 263 8.33 -16.91 2.75
C ILE A 263 8.67 -15.67 3.55
N ASN A 264 9.89 -15.12 3.38
CA ASN A 264 10.29 -13.85 3.97
C ASN A 264 9.27 -12.77 3.65
N PHE A 265 9.00 -12.57 2.36
CA PHE A 265 8.03 -11.58 1.87
C PHE A 265 6.64 -11.85 2.45
N ALA A 266 6.14 -13.08 2.31
CA ALA A 266 4.79 -13.43 2.75
C ALA A 266 4.57 -13.14 4.24
N MET A 267 5.54 -13.48 5.08
CA MET A 267 5.46 -13.26 6.52
C MET A 267 5.48 -11.77 6.87
N VAL A 268 6.49 -11.00 6.41
CA VAL A 268 6.55 -9.57 6.75
C VAL A 268 5.38 -8.78 6.15
N PHE A 269 4.86 -9.20 5.01
CA PHE A 269 3.69 -8.55 4.43
C PHE A 269 2.44 -8.78 5.30
N LEU A 270 2.25 -9.99 5.84
CA LEU A 270 1.15 -10.29 6.77
C LEU A 270 1.29 -9.53 8.09
N GLU A 271 2.50 -9.42 8.64
CA GLU A 271 2.77 -8.57 9.81
C GLU A 271 2.42 -7.10 9.51
N GLY A 272 2.81 -6.60 8.35
CA GLY A 272 2.45 -5.26 7.88
C GLY A 272 0.94 -5.04 7.82
N GLU A 273 0.18 -6.03 7.32
CA GLU A 273 -1.29 -5.97 7.30
C GLU A 273 -1.92 -6.01 8.69
N MET A 274 -1.40 -6.84 9.59
CA MET A 274 -1.87 -6.90 10.97
C MET A 274 -1.68 -5.54 11.68
N HIS A 275 -0.48 -4.96 11.59
CA HIS A 275 -0.21 -3.65 12.17
C HIS A 275 -0.99 -2.53 11.47
N TRP A 276 -1.27 -2.67 10.17
CA TRP A 276 -2.15 -1.74 9.46
C TRP A 276 -3.59 -1.78 9.98
N ILE A 277 -4.15 -2.97 10.20
CA ILE A 277 -5.47 -3.12 10.81
C ILE A 277 -5.49 -2.49 12.21
N ASN A 278 -4.44 -2.72 13.01
CA ASN A 278 -4.31 -2.09 14.33
C ASN A 278 -4.25 -0.55 14.26
N PHE A 279 -3.62 0.01 13.22
CA PHE A 279 -3.64 1.45 12.95
C PHE A 279 -5.05 1.96 12.63
N GLU A 280 -5.81 1.24 11.79
CA GLU A 280 -7.18 1.62 11.44
C GLU A 280 -8.15 1.54 12.63
N ASP A 281 -7.92 0.56 13.52
CA ASP A 281 -8.74 0.33 14.71
C ASP A 281 -8.31 1.15 15.93
N ALA A 282 -7.16 1.84 15.86
CA ALA A 282 -6.57 2.57 16.97
C ALA A 282 -7.54 3.60 17.58
N LYS A 283 -7.54 3.69 18.92
CA LYS A 283 -8.40 4.61 19.68
C LYS A 283 -7.69 5.86 20.19
N SER A 284 -6.39 5.96 19.97
CA SER A 284 -5.56 7.11 20.37
C SER A 284 -4.48 7.40 19.34
N ALA A 285 -3.99 8.64 19.33
CA ALA A 285 -2.90 9.05 18.43
C ALA A 285 -1.60 8.27 18.68
N SER A 286 -1.29 7.92 19.93
CA SER A 286 -0.09 7.15 20.27
C SER A 286 -0.16 5.72 19.73
N GLN A 287 -1.30 5.05 19.91
CA GLN A 287 -1.50 3.70 19.39
C GLN A 287 -1.46 3.67 17.86
N ALA A 288 -2.07 4.69 17.22
CA ALA A 288 -2.04 4.83 15.78
C ALA A 288 -0.62 5.07 15.27
N ALA A 289 0.12 6.02 15.85
CA ALA A 289 1.50 6.29 15.44
C ALA A 289 2.40 5.05 15.58
N GLU A 290 2.34 4.32 16.70
CA GLU A 290 3.10 3.09 16.89
C GLU A 290 2.73 2.00 15.87
N SER A 291 1.43 1.77 15.66
CA SER A 291 0.96 0.75 14.72
C SER A 291 1.31 1.11 13.27
N PHE A 292 1.25 2.40 12.93
CA PHE A 292 1.67 2.91 11.62
C PHE A 292 3.17 2.68 11.38
N GLU A 293 4.03 3.04 12.34
CA GLU A 293 5.47 2.83 12.26
C GLU A 293 5.83 1.35 12.08
N GLN A 294 5.16 0.47 12.82
CA GLN A 294 5.35 -0.98 12.69
C GLN A 294 4.89 -1.48 11.32
N ALA A 295 3.69 -1.10 10.87
CA ALA A 295 3.18 -1.48 9.55
C ALA A 295 4.12 -1.00 8.43
N HIS A 296 4.54 0.26 8.50
CA HIS A 296 5.46 0.88 7.56
C HIS A 296 6.82 0.15 7.54
N THR A 297 7.37 -0.17 8.70
CA THR A 297 8.62 -0.95 8.82
C THR A 297 8.52 -2.30 8.12
N TYR A 298 7.42 -3.03 8.33
CA TYR A 298 7.23 -4.35 7.73
C TYR A 298 6.98 -4.27 6.22
N TYR A 299 6.22 -3.30 5.73
CA TYR A 299 6.06 -3.10 4.29
C TYR A 299 7.35 -2.66 3.59
N LYS A 300 8.23 -1.88 4.25
CA LYS A 300 9.57 -1.58 3.73
C LYS A 300 10.44 -2.84 3.65
N LEU A 301 10.44 -3.68 4.68
CA LEU A 301 11.10 -4.98 4.63
C LEU A 301 10.54 -5.87 3.51
N ALA A 302 9.23 -5.86 3.30
CA ALA A 302 8.59 -6.58 2.20
C ALA A 302 9.11 -6.07 0.84
N LEU A 303 9.24 -4.76 0.67
CA LEU A 303 9.80 -4.17 -0.54
C LEU A 303 11.28 -4.54 -0.75
N GLU A 304 12.08 -4.52 0.30
CA GLU A 304 13.51 -4.89 0.28
C GLU A 304 13.73 -6.37 -0.05
N TRP A 305 12.88 -7.26 0.48
CA TRP A 305 13.00 -8.71 0.29
C TRP A 305 12.21 -9.26 -0.90
N ALA A 306 11.50 -8.41 -1.64
CA ALA A 306 10.81 -8.82 -2.84
C ALA A 306 11.80 -9.11 -3.99
N ASN A 307 11.80 -10.34 -4.47
CA ASN A 307 12.65 -10.81 -5.56
C ASN A 307 12.07 -10.51 -6.95
N THR A 308 10.76 -10.24 -7.03
CA THR A 308 10.04 -10.04 -8.29
C THR A 308 9.38 -8.67 -8.36
N SER A 309 9.08 -8.20 -9.57
CA SER A 309 8.33 -6.94 -9.72
C SER A 309 6.91 -7.06 -9.20
N LYS A 310 6.30 -8.25 -9.23
CA LYS A 310 5.01 -8.52 -8.57
C LYS A 310 5.07 -8.23 -7.07
N GLY A 311 6.05 -8.79 -6.36
CA GLY A 311 6.25 -8.54 -4.92
C GLY A 311 6.52 -7.07 -4.61
N LYS A 312 7.39 -6.42 -5.39
CA LYS A 312 7.70 -4.99 -5.24
C LYS A 312 6.47 -4.11 -5.47
N ALA A 313 5.65 -4.42 -6.47
CA ALA A 313 4.44 -3.68 -6.75
C ALA A 313 3.44 -3.80 -5.61
N ALA A 314 3.25 -5.00 -5.06
CA ALA A 314 2.37 -5.21 -3.91
C ALA A 314 2.82 -4.40 -2.67
N ALA A 315 4.12 -4.41 -2.35
CA ALA A 315 4.65 -3.66 -1.21
C ALA A 315 4.56 -2.14 -1.42
N LEU A 316 4.94 -1.63 -2.59
CA LEU A 316 4.82 -0.20 -2.92
C LEU A 316 3.37 0.27 -2.91
N SER A 317 2.44 -0.53 -3.44
CA SER A 317 1.01 -0.24 -3.38
C SER A 317 0.52 -0.06 -1.94
N LYS A 318 0.94 -0.93 -1.01
CA LYS A 318 0.60 -0.78 0.42
C LYS A 318 1.23 0.44 1.06
N LEU A 319 2.52 0.70 0.82
CA LEU A 319 3.19 1.90 1.31
C LEU A 319 2.48 3.18 0.84
N MET A 320 2.14 3.27 -0.45
CA MET A 320 1.40 4.42 -0.99
C MET A 320 -0.01 4.53 -0.42
N GLN A 321 -0.74 3.42 -0.27
CA GLN A 321 -2.06 3.40 0.39
C GLN A 321 -2.00 3.91 1.83
N SER A 322 -0.97 3.49 2.58
CA SER A 322 -0.74 3.98 3.93
C SER A 322 -0.48 5.49 3.96
N MET A 323 0.36 6.01 3.07
CA MET A 323 0.61 7.46 2.96
C MET A 323 -0.68 8.23 2.62
N MET A 324 -1.45 7.75 1.63
CA MET A 324 -2.73 8.36 1.26
C MET A 324 -3.69 8.46 2.43
N ARG A 325 -3.78 7.40 3.25
CA ARG A 325 -4.68 7.36 4.41
C ARG A 325 -4.26 8.34 5.51
N VAL A 326 -2.95 8.49 5.75
CA VAL A 326 -2.40 9.44 6.72
C VAL A 326 -2.59 10.88 6.26
N LEU A 327 -2.20 11.21 5.02
CA LEU A 327 -2.37 12.56 4.45
C LEU A 327 -3.83 13.00 4.42
N ASN A 328 -4.75 12.11 4.03
CA ASN A 328 -6.19 12.41 4.11
C ASN A 328 -6.68 12.60 5.54
N GLY A 329 -6.08 11.92 6.52
CA GLY A 329 -6.34 12.14 7.94
C GLY A 329 -5.90 13.55 8.37
N MET A 330 -4.71 13.97 7.94
CA MET A 330 -4.15 15.30 8.23
C MET A 330 -5.03 16.41 7.65
N VAL A 331 -5.43 16.31 6.38
CA VAL A 331 -6.35 17.26 5.72
C VAL A 331 -7.71 17.35 6.41
N ARG A 332 -8.17 16.27 7.06
CA ARG A 332 -9.43 16.25 7.80
C ARG A 332 -9.28 16.66 9.27
N GLY A 333 -8.07 16.98 9.73
CA GLY A 333 -7.79 17.26 11.14
C GLY A 333 -8.04 16.07 12.06
N ALA A 334 -7.83 14.83 11.59
CA ALA A 334 -8.09 13.63 12.38
C ALA A 334 -7.06 13.48 13.52
N GLU A 335 -7.54 13.43 14.76
CA GLU A 335 -6.69 13.31 15.96
C GLU A 335 -5.77 12.08 15.93
N THR A 336 -6.23 10.96 15.34
CA THR A 336 -5.46 9.70 15.27
C THR A 336 -4.15 9.80 14.51
N VAL A 337 -3.97 10.80 13.63
CA VAL A 337 -2.71 10.97 12.87
C VAL A 337 -1.87 12.16 13.37
N SER A 338 -2.27 12.80 14.47
CA SER A 338 -1.64 14.03 14.99
C SER A 338 -0.18 13.86 15.45
N LEU A 339 0.23 12.64 15.82
CA LEU A 339 1.59 12.33 16.23
C LEU A 339 2.48 11.83 15.08
N ILE A 340 1.94 11.72 13.87
CA ILE A 340 2.71 11.28 12.69
C ILE A 340 3.27 12.53 12.00
N SER A 341 4.59 12.53 11.73
CA SER A 341 5.29 13.67 11.13
C SER A 341 4.83 13.95 9.69
N ALA A 342 4.25 15.12 9.45
CA ALA A 342 3.74 15.47 8.13
C ALA A 342 4.86 15.67 7.08
N ASP A 343 6.00 16.24 7.49
CA ASP A 343 7.16 16.43 6.62
C ASP A 343 7.74 15.08 6.17
N GLU A 344 7.83 14.12 7.08
CA GLU A 344 8.30 12.77 6.77
C GLU A 344 7.35 12.05 5.82
N ILE A 345 6.05 12.11 6.09
CA ILE A 345 5.03 11.48 5.23
C ILE A 345 5.06 12.08 3.82
N SER A 346 5.21 13.39 3.68
CA SER A 346 5.29 14.00 2.36
C SER A 346 6.55 13.58 1.59
N ALA A 347 7.72 13.59 2.26
CA ALA A 347 8.98 13.15 1.66
C ALA A 347 8.93 11.67 1.23
N LEU A 348 8.42 10.80 2.09
CA LEU A 348 8.21 9.38 1.77
C LEU A 348 7.23 9.18 0.63
N SER A 349 6.15 9.98 0.57
CA SER A 349 5.16 9.90 -0.51
C SER A 349 5.81 10.19 -1.87
N SER A 350 6.62 11.25 -1.99
CA SER A 350 7.40 11.53 -3.21
C SER A 350 8.34 10.39 -3.58
N GLN A 351 9.04 9.81 -2.59
CA GLN A 351 9.96 8.70 -2.81
C GLN A 351 9.23 7.45 -3.33
N TYR A 352 8.08 7.11 -2.75
CA TYR A 352 7.30 5.94 -3.16
C TYR A 352 6.64 6.13 -4.53
N VAL A 353 6.14 7.33 -4.85
CA VAL A 353 5.67 7.65 -6.21
C VAL A 353 6.80 7.45 -7.23
N THR A 354 8.00 7.97 -6.94
CA THR A 354 9.16 7.83 -7.83
C THR A 354 9.52 6.36 -8.04
N SER A 355 9.64 5.61 -6.94
CA SER A 355 9.96 4.17 -6.98
C SER A 355 8.90 3.36 -7.74
N ALA A 356 7.61 3.71 -7.56
CA ALA A 356 6.50 3.07 -8.26
C ALA A 356 6.52 3.38 -9.76
N ARG A 357 6.86 4.61 -10.17
CA ARG A 357 7.01 4.96 -11.60
C ARG A 357 8.16 4.19 -12.24
N ASP A 358 9.29 4.05 -11.56
CA ASP A 358 10.43 3.27 -12.06
C ASP A 358 10.10 1.79 -12.19
N LEU A 359 9.39 1.23 -11.21
CA LEU A 359 8.88 -0.13 -11.31
C LEU A 359 7.88 -0.29 -12.46
N TYR A 360 6.98 0.69 -12.64
CA TYR A 360 6.01 0.66 -13.73
C TYR A 360 6.69 0.72 -15.11
N ARG A 361 7.73 1.55 -15.28
CA ARG A 361 8.57 1.54 -16.49
C ARG A 361 9.15 0.16 -16.76
N LYS A 362 9.68 -0.51 -15.74
CA LYS A 362 10.19 -1.89 -15.87
C LYS A 362 9.09 -2.85 -16.34
N LEU A 363 7.91 -2.79 -15.72
CA LEU A 363 6.77 -3.61 -16.11
C LEU A 363 6.36 -3.33 -17.56
N SER A 364 6.27 -2.07 -17.97
CA SER A 364 5.83 -1.67 -19.32
C SER A 364 6.64 -2.28 -20.47
N VAL A 365 7.94 -2.53 -20.27
CA VAL A 365 8.79 -3.19 -21.29
C VAL A 365 8.26 -4.60 -21.60
N ALA A 366 7.81 -5.32 -20.57
CA ALA A 366 7.22 -6.66 -20.71
C ALA A 366 5.86 -6.64 -21.43
N ALA A 367 5.13 -5.52 -21.41
CA ALA A 367 3.89 -5.39 -22.19
C ALA A 367 4.14 -5.26 -23.71
N THR A 368 5.32 -4.77 -24.12
CA THR A 368 5.68 -4.57 -25.54
C THR A 368 6.38 -5.76 -26.21
N THR A 369 6.66 -6.82 -25.47
CA THR A 369 7.49 -7.95 -25.92
C THR A 369 6.74 -9.28 -25.74
N ARG A 370 7.08 -10.32 -26.53
CA ARG A 370 6.33 -11.60 -26.58
C ARG A 370 6.23 -12.27 -25.19
N GLU A 371 5.21 -13.13 -25.06
CA GLU A 371 4.52 -13.68 -23.87
C GLU A 371 5.33 -14.20 -22.65
N GLU A 372 6.66 -14.13 -22.64
CA GLU A 372 7.50 -14.77 -21.64
C GLU A 372 7.97 -13.82 -20.52
N LEU A 373 8.02 -12.51 -20.77
CA LEU A 373 8.68 -11.58 -19.84
C LEU A 373 7.88 -11.23 -18.57
N TRP A 374 6.54 -11.27 -18.59
CA TRP A 374 5.77 -11.09 -17.34
C TRP A 374 5.91 -12.30 -16.41
N THR A 375 6.13 -13.49 -16.96
CA THR A 375 6.37 -14.67 -16.12
C THR A 375 7.66 -14.51 -15.35
N ASP A 376 8.72 -13.98 -15.98
CA ASP A 376 10.01 -13.61 -15.38
C ASP A 376 9.89 -12.56 -14.26
N GLU A 377 8.85 -11.73 -14.32
CA GLU A 377 8.55 -10.70 -13.31
C GLU A 377 7.64 -11.17 -12.16
N GLY A 378 7.33 -12.48 -12.10
CA GLY A 378 6.61 -13.10 -10.99
C GLY A 378 5.14 -13.41 -11.24
N PHE A 379 4.64 -13.19 -12.46
CA PHE A 379 3.22 -13.32 -12.77
C PHE A 379 2.89 -14.63 -13.50
N ASP A 380 2.02 -15.44 -12.90
CA ASP A 380 1.58 -16.71 -13.51
C ASP A 380 0.56 -16.52 -14.63
N LYS A 381 -0.15 -15.38 -14.63
CA LYS A 381 -1.19 -15.03 -15.60
C LYS A 381 -1.04 -13.59 -16.05
N ARG A 382 -1.24 -13.36 -17.35
CA ARG A 382 -1.23 -12.02 -17.96
C ARG A 382 -2.27 -11.08 -17.35
N GLU A 383 -3.45 -11.59 -17.00
CA GLU A 383 -4.49 -10.83 -16.32
C GLU A 383 -4.01 -10.28 -14.97
N ASN A 384 -3.33 -11.11 -14.15
CA ASN A 384 -2.77 -10.66 -12.87
C ASN A 384 -1.69 -9.59 -13.08
N TYR A 385 -0.86 -9.75 -14.11
CA TYR A 385 0.14 -8.75 -14.49
C TYR A 385 -0.50 -7.40 -14.84
N LEU A 386 -1.53 -7.38 -15.70
CA LEU A 386 -2.23 -6.15 -16.07
C LEU A 386 -2.94 -5.53 -14.87
N ASN A 387 -3.62 -6.33 -14.04
CA ASN A 387 -4.29 -5.86 -12.83
C ASN A 387 -3.29 -5.20 -11.86
N THR A 388 -2.12 -5.80 -11.64
CA THR A 388 -1.08 -5.21 -10.79
C THR A 388 -0.51 -3.93 -11.39
N ALA A 389 -0.27 -3.87 -12.70
CA ALA A 389 0.18 -2.65 -13.36
C ALA A 389 -0.86 -1.52 -13.25
N HIS A 390 -2.14 -1.83 -13.47
CA HIS A 390 -3.26 -0.88 -13.34
C HIS A 390 -3.44 -0.41 -11.91
N GLU A 391 -3.32 -1.30 -10.91
CA GLU A 391 -3.37 -0.95 -9.50
C GLU A 391 -2.19 -0.02 -9.13
N LEU A 392 -0.98 -0.34 -9.58
CA LEU A 392 0.19 0.50 -9.33
C LEU A 392 0.01 1.91 -9.92
N TRP A 393 -0.49 2.01 -11.15
CA TRP A 393 -0.83 3.29 -11.78
C TRP A 393 -1.89 4.06 -11.00
N SER A 394 -2.93 3.38 -10.54
CA SER A 394 -4.00 4.00 -9.74
C SER A 394 -3.48 4.51 -8.39
N ASN A 395 -2.57 3.78 -7.74
CA ASN A 395 -1.96 4.24 -6.49
C ASN A 395 -1.03 5.44 -6.73
N ILE A 396 -0.29 5.45 -7.85
CA ILE A 396 0.51 6.63 -8.28
C ILE A 396 -0.41 7.84 -8.47
N SER A 397 -1.52 7.70 -9.22
CA SER A 397 -2.41 8.84 -9.50
C SER A 397 -3.06 9.36 -8.21
N GLN A 398 -3.63 8.48 -7.39
CA GLN A 398 -4.33 8.87 -6.18
C GLN A 398 -3.39 9.51 -5.15
N LEU A 399 -2.17 8.98 -4.98
CA LEU A 399 -1.21 9.58 -4.04
C LEU A 399 -0.80 10.98 -4.49
N ASN A 400 -0.56 11.21 -5.79
CA ASN A 400 -0.29 12.55 -6.30
C ASN A 400 -1.46 13.52 -6.04
N VAL A 401 -2.73 13.08 -6.22
CA VAL A 401 -3.91 13.91 -5.88
C VAL A 401 -3.93 14.25 -4.39
N VAL A 402 -3.71 13.26 -3.52
CA VAL A 402 -3.78 13.45 -2.07
C VAL A 402 -2.64 14.35 -1.56
N MET A 403 -1.43 14.21 -2.12
CA MET A 403 -0.29 15.09 -1.82
C MET A 403 -0.57 16.54 -2.20
N ALA A 404 -1.06 16.78 -3.43
CA ALA A 404 -1.39 18.13 -3.86
C ALA A 404 -2.51 18.75 -3.02
N ARG A 405 -3.53 17.94 -2.65
CA ARG A 405 -4.60 18.38 -1.75
C ARG A 405 -4.09 18.74 -0.36
N TYR A 406 -3.13 17.99 0.18
CA TYR A 406 -2.49 18.31 1.45
C TYR A 406 -1.83 19.69 1.41
N TYR A 407 -1.05 19.97 0.37
CA TYR A 407 -0.42 21.29 0.23
C TYR A 407 -1.41 22.42 -0.02
N ARG A 408 -2.51 22.18 -0.76
CA ARG A 408 -3.60 23.18 -0.89
C ARG A 408 -4.29 23.46 0.44
N ASN A 409 -4.48 22.46 1.30
CA ASN A 409 -5.01 22.69 2.64
C ASN A 409 -4.10 23.60 3.47
N LEU A 410 -2.77 23.39 3.41
CA LEU A 410 -1.81 24.28 4.09
C LEU A 410 -1.79 25.70 3.51
N MET A 411 -2.01 25.82 2.20
CA MET A 411 -2.16 27.12 1.52
C MET A 411 -3.38 27.89 2.03
N ASP A 412 -4.50 27.20 2.28
CA ASP A 412 -5.74 27.81 2.80
C ASP A 412 -5.61 28.19 4.29
N GLU A 413 -4.78 27.48 5.05
CA GLU A 413 -4.55 27.70 6.49
C GLU A 413 -3.56 28.84 6.81
N THR A 414 -2.74 29.25 5.84
CA THR A 414 -1.76 30.32 6.03
C THR A 414 -2.23 31.61 5.37
N ASP A 415 -2.03 32.76 6.01
CA ASP A 415 -2.24 34.07 5.38
C ASP A 415 -0.94 34.68 4.82
N HIS A 416 0.21 34.10 5.16
CA HIS A 416 1.51 34.64 4.79
C HIS A 416 1.81 34.43 3.28
N PRO A 417 2.02 35.48 2.47
CA PRO A 417 2.19 35.36 1.02
C PRO A 417 3.32 34.43 0.58
N LEU A 418 4.49 34.48 1.24
CA LEU A 418 5.61 33.56 0.95
C LEU A 418 5.23 32.08 1.16
N ASN A 419 4.52 31.77 2.23
CA ASN A 419 4.12 30.40 2.55
C ASN A 419 3.05 29.93 1.55
N LYS A 420 2.07 30.79 1.21
CA LYS A 420 1.10 30.48 0.14
C LYS A 420 1.80 30.11 -1.16
N PHE A 421 2.75 30.93 -1.61
CA PHE A 421 3.50 30.66 -2.85
C PHE A 421 4.30 29.35 -2.78
N GLN A 422 4.94 29.06 -1.65
CA GLN A 422 5.65 27.80 -1.45
C GLN A 422 4.70 26.59 -1.51
N TYR A 423 3.53 26.68 -0.87
CA TYR A 423 2.54 25.61 -0.89
C TYR A 423 1.89 25.42 -2.26
N ILE A 424 1.67 26.50 -3.02
CA ILE A 424 1.26 26.42 -4.45
C ILE A 424 2.30 25.62 -5.23
N SER A 425 3.59 25.95 -5.07
CA SER A 425 4.69 25.25 -5.77
C SER A 425 4.79 23.78 -5.35
N ASN A 426 4.58 23.47 -4.07
CA ASN A 426 4.57 22.10 -3.57
C ASN A 426 3.35 21.30 -4.07
N ALA A 427 2.20 21.96 -4.24
CA ALA A 427 1.00 21.34 -4.82
C ALA A 427 1.11 21.14 -6.34
N GLU A 428 1.88 21.98 -7.03
CA GLU A 428 2.13 21.91 -8.49
C GLU A 428 2.88 20.62 -8.86
N GLN A 429 3.90 20.27 -8.08
CA GLN A 429 4.86 19.22 -8.41
C GLN A 429 4.20 17.83 -8.61
N PRO A 430 3.35 17.31 -7.70
CA PRO A 430 2.68 16.02 -7.89
C PRO A 430 1.86 15.93 -9.19
N PHE A 431 1.14 17.00 -9.54
CA PHE A 431 0.34 17.03 -10.76
C PHE A 431 1.22 17.07 -12.01
N SER A 432 2.26 17.90 -12.02
CA SER A 432 3.22 17.99 -13.13
C SER A 432 3.93 16.66 -13.38
N ASP A 433 4.35 15.98 -12.30
CA ASP A 433 5.01 14.68 -12.36
C ASP A 433 4.10 13.59 -12.93
N TYR A 434 2.83 13.55 -12.49
CA TYR A 434 1.86 12.60 -13.02
C TYR A 434 1.53 12.87 -14.49
N LEU A 435 1.32 14.12 -14.90
CA LEU A 435 1.03 14.43 -16.31
C LEU A 435 2.20 14.06 -17.22
N SER A 436 3.43 14.26 -16.75
CA SER A 436 4.63 13.83 -17.47
C SER A 436 4.71 12.30 -17.58
N PHE A 437 4.35 11.58 -16.51
CA PHE A 437 4.22 10.12 -16.51
C PHE A 437 3.14 9.63 -17.47
N PHE A 438 1.96 10.25 -17.45
CA PHE A 438 0.86 9.93 -18.36
C PHE A 438 1.29 10.08 -19.83
N ASP A 439 1.87 11.23 -20.17
CA ASP A 439 2.37 11.52 -21.52
C ASP A 439 3.46 10.54 -21.98
N GLU A 440 4.34 10.08 -21.08
CA GLU A 440 5.40 9.09 -21.37
C GLU A 440 4.81 7.80 -21.97
N PHE A 441 3.74 7.27 -21.37
CA PHE A 441 3.16 5.99 -21.78
C PHE A 441 2.12 6.11 -22.88
N THR A 442 1.29 7.15 -22.86
CA THR A 442 0.20 7.30 -23.85
C THR A 442 0.75 7.65 -25.23
N LYS A 443 1.79 8.49 -25.31
CA LYS A 443 2.45 8.85 -26.59
C LYS A 443 3.21 7.68 -27.20
N ALA A 444 3.72 6.77 -26.38
CA ALA A 444 4.41 5.56 -26.85
C ALA A 444 3.44 4.44 -27.26
N GLY A 445 2.11 4.65 -27.15
CA GLY A 445 1.10 3.71 -27.64
C GLY A 445 0.85 2.51 -26.72
N TYR A 446 1.20 2.60 -25.43
CA TYR A 446 1.01 1.55 -24.44
C TYR A 446 -0.46 1.41 -23.97
N THR A 447 -1.40 1.21 -24.90
CA THR A 447 -2.85 1.33 -24.62
C THR A 447 -3.42 0.29 -23.66
N GLU A 448 -2.77 -0.85 -23.49
CA GLU A 448 -3.29 -1.94 -22.65
C GLU A 448 -2.82 -1.87 -21.20
N ILE A 449 -1.56 -1.46 -20.98
CA ILE A 449 -1.00 -1.33 -19.63
C ILE A 449 -1.40 -0.01 -18.97
N VAL A 450 -1.71 1.04 -19.76
CA VAL A 450 -2.31 2.27 -19.24
C VAL A 450 -3.79 2.01 -18.95
N PRO A 451 -4.24 2.07 -17.69
CA PRO A 451 -5.63 1.81 -17.36
C PRO A 451 -6.56 2.91 -17.88
N ASP A 452 -7.81 2.56 -18.15
CA ASP A 452 -8.81 3.49 -18.68
C ASP A 452 -9.03 4.72 -17.77
N ASN A 453 -8.96 4.53 -16.45
CA ASN A 453 -9.12 5.61 -15.48
C ASN A 453 -7.97 6.64 -15.50
N ALA A 454 -6.84 6.32 -16.13
CA ALA A 454 -5.69 7.23 -16.25
C ALA A 454 -6.04 8.52 -16.97
N TYR A 455 -6.90 8.44 -17.99
CA TYR A 455 -7.30 9.59 -18.81
C TYR A 455 -8.14 10.57 -17.99
N PHE A 456 -9.02 10.05 -17.14
CA PHE A 456 -9.77 10.90 -16.20
C PHE A 456 -8.84 11.58 -15.19
N TYR A 457 -7.92 10.85 -14.55
CA TYR A 457 -6.95 11.45 -13.62
C TYR A 457 -6.05 12.49 -14.30
N ALA A 458 -5.62 12.24 -15.53
CA ALA A 458 -4.82 13.19 -16.29
C ALA A 458 -5.61 14.47 -16.60
N ALA A 459 -6.86 14.36 -17.03
CA ALA A 459 -7.70 15.53 -17.24
C ALA A 459 -7.95 16.31 -15.94
N TYR A 460 -8.29 15.59 -14.86
CA TYR A 460 -8.51 16.19 -13.54
C TYR A 460 -7.28 16.95 -13.06
N MET A 461 -6.10 16.32 -13.04
CA MET A 461 -4.87 16.95 -12.59
C MET A 461 -4.42 18.09 -13.53
N ALA A 462 -4.71 18.02 -14.83
CA ALA A 462 -4.44 19.13 -15.74
C ALA A 462 -5.32 20.36 -15.41
N GLY A 463 -6.59 20.16 -15.06
CA GLY A 463 -7.47 21.24 -14.59
C GLY A 463 -7.01 21.83 -13.26
N GLU A 464 -6.68 20.99 -12.29
CA GLU A 464 -6.16 21.45 -10.98
C GLU A 464 -4.80 22.16 -11.11
N LEU A 465 -3.93 21.70 -12.01
CA LEU A 465 -2.66 22.36 -12.31
C LEU A 465 -2.88 23.70 -13.02
N ALA A 466 -3.87 23.81 -13.91
CA ALA A 466 -4.26 25.09 -14.50
C ALA A 466 -4.68 26.10 -13.42
N ASP A 467 -5.44 25.65 -12.43
CA ASP A 467 -5.85 26.48 -11.30
C ASP A 467 -4.66 26.96 -10.47
N LEU A 468 -3.72 26.06 -10.12
CA LEU A 468 -2.51 26.44 -9.40
C LEU A 468 -1.68 27.48 -10.17
N HIS A 469 -1.54 27.34 -11.50
CA HIS A 469 -0.86 28.33 -12.32
C HIS A 469 -1.58 29.70 -12.30
N ARG A 470 -2.93 29.73 -12.32
CA ARG A 470 -3.68 31.00 -12.17
C ARG A 470 -3.41 31.65 -10.81
N GLN A 471 -3.43 30.86 -9.74
CA GLN A 471 -3.13 31.36 -8.40
C GLN A 471 -1.69 31.87 -8.29
N LYS A 472 -0.75 31.18 -8.92
CA LYS A 472 0.67 31.58 -8.99
C LYS A 472 0.87 32.85 -9.81
N ALA A 473 0.07 33.06 -10.86
CA ALA A 473 0.14 34.25 -11.70
C ALA A 473 -0.08 35.56 -10.92
N VAL A 474 -0.85 35.53 -9.82
CA VAL A 474 -1.04 36.69 -8.92
C VAL A 474 0.30 37.21 -8.35
N TYR A 475 1.29 36.33 -8.23
CA TYR A 475 2.62 36.63 -7.71
C TYR A 475 3.68 36.82 -8.81
N SER A 476 3.28 36.79 -10.08
CA SER A 476 4.16 36.89 -11.25
C SER A 476 3.85 38.15 -12.07
N ASP A 477 4.90 38.77 -12.64
CA ASP A 477 4.78 39.83 -13.65
C ASP A 477 4.83 39.31 -15.09
N ASP A 478 5.16 38.04 -15.26
CA ASP A 478 5.25 37.37 -16.55
C ASP A 478 3.90 36.69 -16.90
N THR A 479 3.54 36.73 -18.19
CA THR A 479 2.38 36.02 -18.76
C THR A 479 2.57 34.51 -18.78
N ARG A 480 3.77 33.99 -18.48
CA ARG A 480 4.08 32.56 -18.45
C ARG A 480 3.08 31.73 -17.64
N GLU A 481 2.74 32.16 -16.42
CA GLU A 481 1.83 31.38 -15.57
C GLU A 481 0.41 31.37 -16.17
N TYR A 482 -0.02 32.45 -16.82
CA TYR A 482 -1.28 32.50 -17.56
C TYR A 482 -1.25 31.61 -18.82
N ASP A 483 -0.15 31.64 -19.58
CA ASP A 483 0.07 30.76 -20.74
C ASP A 483 0.03 29.27 -20.32
N LEU A 484 0.65 28.92 -19.19
CA LEU A 484 0.63 27.56 -18.62
C LEU A 484 -0.76 27.17 -18.15
N ALA A 485 -1.45 28.05 -17.42
CA ALA A 485 -2.83 27.84 -17.00
C ALA A 485 -3.73 27.55 -18.21
N PHE A 486 -3.63 28.37 -19.26
CA PHE A 486 -4.39 28.18 -20.50
C PHE A 486 -4.08 26.82 -21.15
N ALA A 487 -2.80 26.49 -21.34
CA ALA A 487 -2.40 25.24 -21.98
C ALA A 487 -2.84 24.00 -21.19
N ARG A 488 -2.77 24.02 -19.86
CA ARG A 488 -3.21 22.93 -18.99
C ARG A 488 -4.74 22.80 -18.95
N GLN A 489 -5.47 23.91 -19.04
CA GLN A 489 -6.92 23.87 -19.14
C GLN A 489 -7.38 23.31 -20.50
N VAL A 490 -6.67 23.64 -21.58
CA VAL A 490 -6.88 23.02 -22.90
C VAL A 490 -6.57 21.52 -22.84
N GLN A 491 -5.50 21.10 -22.14
CA GLN A 491 -5.19 19.68 -21.91
C GLN A 491 -6.34 18.96 -21.21
N ALA A 492 -6.90 19.54 -20.14
CA ALA A 492 -8.02 18.96 -19.41
C ALA A 492 -9.26 18.75 -20.31
N ILE A 493 -9.63 19.78 -21.08
CA ILE A 493 -10.77 19.75 -22.02
C ILE A 493 -10.54 18.75 -23.16
N GLU A 494 -9.32 18.70 -23.69
CA GLU A 494 -8.96 17.82 -24.80
C GLU A 494 -9.02 16.33 -24.41
N ILE A 495 -8.63 15.99 -23.18
CA ILE A 495 -8.70 14.62 -22.64
C ILE A 495 -10.12 14.30 -22.14
N PHE A 496 -10.78 15.24 -21.46
CA PHE A 496 -12.12 15.11 -20.89
C PHE A 496 -13.03 16.27 -21.31
N PRO A 497 -13.72 16.17 -22.46
CA PRO A 497 -14.53 17.26 -23.02
C PRO A 497 -15.79 17.59 -22.22
N PHE A 498 -16.08 16.86 -21.14
CA PHE A 498 -17.21 17.11 -20.25
C PHE A 498 -16.86 18.00 -19.04
N GLU A 499 -15.61 18.49 -18.95
CA GLU A 499 -15.12 19.42 -17.92
C GLU A 499 -15.66 20.86 -18.15
N ILE A 500 -16.96 21.07 -17.92
CA ILE A 500 -17.62 22.36 -18.19
C ILE A 500 -17.17 23.44 -17.19
N ILE A 501 -16.78 23.09 -15.96
CA ILE A 501 -16.27 24.07 -14.99
C ILE A 501 -14.97 24.69 -15.48
N GLY A 502 -14.01 23.85 -15.89
CA GLY A 502 -12.74 24.33 -16.42
C GLY A 502 -12.91 25.20 -17.68
N LEU A 503 -13.96 24.96 -18.48
CA LEU A 503 -14.35 25.85 -19.58
C LEU A 503 -14.80 27.22 -19.08
N ILE A 504 -15.68 27.27 -18.07
CA ILE A 504 -16.22 28.52 -17.52
C ILE A 504 -15.05 29.35 -16.98
N GLU A 505 -14.17 28.73 -16.20
CA GLU A 505 -12.95 29.34 -15.68
C GLU A 505 -12.03 29.86 -16.79
N LEU A 506 -11.79 29.05 -17.83
CA LEU A 506 -11.02 29.48 -18.99
C LEU A 506 -11.65 30.68 -19.68
N SER A 507 -12.98 30.68 -19.82
CA SER A 507 -13.73 31.74 -20.50
C SER A 507 -13.71 33.04 -19.71
N ILE A 508 -13.78 32.97 -18.37
CA ILE A 508 -13.59 34.12 -17.47
C ILE A 508 -12.18 34.68 -17.67
N GLN A 509 -11.18 33.81 -17.60
CA GLN A 509 -9.77 34.18 -17.69
C GLN A 509 -9.47 34.90 -19.02
N VAL A 510 -9.81 34.28 -20.15
CA VAL A 510 -9.52 34.87 -21.48
C VAL A 510 -10.32 36.15 -21.74
N SER A 511 -11.47 36.33 -21.10
CA SER A 511 -12.25 37.57 -21.18
C SER A 511 -11.55 38.69 -20.41
N GLN A 512 -11.07 38.41 -19.20
CA GLN A 512 -10.33 39.36 -18.36
C GLN A 512 -8.98 39.75 -18.97
N GLU A 513 -8.29 38.80 -19.60
CA GLU A 513 -6.95 38.99 -20.18
C GLU A 513 -6.97 39.47 -21.63
N GLY A 514 -8.14 39.59 -22.27
CA GLY A 514 -8.24 39.96 -23.68
C GLY A 514 -7.72 38.88 -24.65
N MET A 515 -7.70 37.61 -24.22
CA MET A 515 -7.20 36.45 -24.96
C MET A 515 -8.29 35.67 -25.72
N LEU A 516 -9.43 36.30 -26.02
CA LEU A 516 -10.55 35.65 -26.72
C LEU A 516 -10.15 34.99 -28.05
N LYS A 517 -9.20 35.58 -28.79
CA LYS A 517 -8.69 34.96 -30.02
C LYS A 517 -7.99 33.62 -29.73
N ALA A 518 -7.16 33.54 -28.70
CA ALA A 518 -6.48 32.31 -28.32
C ALA A 518 -7.49 31.23 -27.90
N TYR A 519 -8.57 31.63 -27.22
CA TYR A 519 -9.69 30.73 -26.91
C TYR A 519 -10.33 30.16 -28.19
N ILE A 520 -10.70 31.02 -29.15
CA ILE A 520 -11.32 30.60 -30.41
C ILE A 520 -10.38 29.65 -31.18
N ASP A 521 -9.12 30.03 -31.33
CA ASP A 521 -8.13 29.30 -32.12
C ASP A 521 -7.83 27.89 -31.56
N ASN A 522 -8.02 27.69 -30.24
CA ASN A 522 -7.69 26.43 -29.57
C ASN A 522 -8.91 25.59 -29.16
N ILE A 523 -9.99 26.21 -28.68
CA ILE A 523 -11.15 25.48 -28.15
C ILE A 523 -12.16 25.11 -29.24
N TRP A 524 -12.46 26.01 -30.19
CA TRP A 524 -13.46 25.73 -31.21
C TRP A 524 -13.14 24.48 -32.04
N PRO A 525 -11.88 24.25 -32.48
CA PRO A 525 -11.58 23.05 -33.24
C PRO A 525 -11.67 21.76 -32.41
N LEU A 526 -11.41 21.81 -31.09
CA LEU A 526 -11.63 20.66 -30.19
C LEU A 526 -13.12 20.32 -30.14
N MET A 527 -13.96 21.34 -30.07
CA MET A 527 -15.41 21.16 -30.04
C MET A 527 -15.97 20.65 -31.36
N ASP A 528 -15.39 21.08 -32.50
CA ASP A 528 -15.73 20.53 -33.80
C ASP A 528 -15.28 19.07 -33.94
N ARG A 529 -14.11 18.71 -33.40
CA ARG A 529 -13.66 17.31 -33.33
C ARG A 529 -14.63 16.48 -32.49
N PHE A 530 -14.94 16.92 -31.27
CA PHE A 530 -15.87 16.21 -30.38
C PHE A 530 -17.26 16.03 -31.00
N ARG A 531 -17.82 17.09 -31.61
CA ARG A 531 -19.10 17.05 -32.32
C ARG A 531 -19.11 16.00 -33.43
N ASN A 532 -18.01 15.88 -34.16
CA ASN A 532 -17.91 15.02 -35.33
C ASN A 532 -17.31 13.63 -35.04
N SER A 533 -16.94 13.36 -33.80
CA SER A 533 -16.23 12.15 -33.36
C SER A 533 -16.86 10.86 -33.88
N ALA A 534 -16.04 10.05 -34.55
CA ALA A 534 -16.43 8.71 -35.01
C ALA A 534 -16.60 7.76 -33.82
N ILE A 535 -15.80 7.93 -32.77
CA ILE A 535 -15.89 7.14 -31.53
C ILE A 535 -17.26 7.31 -30.88
N LEU A 536 -17.72 8.56 -30.69
CA LEU A 536 -19.05 8.81 -30.11
C LEU A 536 -20.18 8.25 -30.97
N LYS A 537 -20.08 8.39 -32.29
CA LYS A 537 -21.07 7.81 -33.22
C LYS A 537 -21.12 6.28 -33.09
N ALA A 538 -19.96 5.62 -33.02
CA ALA A 538 -19.89 4.17 -32.86
C ALA A 538 -20.50 3.73 -31.51
N TRP A 539 -20.15 4.40 -30.42
CA TRP A 539 -20.69 4.11 -29.09
C TRP A 539 -22.21 4.33 -29.00
N ALA A 540 -22.73 5.38 -29.64
CA ALA A 540 -24.16 5.67 -29.75
C ALA A 540 -24.95 4.52 -30.40
N THR A 541 -24.31 3.79 -31.32
CA THR A 541 -24.90 2.68 -32.07
C THR A 541 -24.64 1.31 -31.46
N SER A 542 -23.87 1.22 -30.37
CA SER A 542 -23.51 -0.05 -29.74
C SER A 542 -24.75 -0.77 -29.18
N ALA A 543 -24.76 -2.11 -29.27
CA ALA A 543 -25.87 -2.95 -28.82
C ALA A 543 -25.99 -3.00 -27.28
N ASP A 544 -24.90 -2.71 -26.56
CA ASP A 544 -24.82 -2.70 -25.09
C ASP A 544 -25.29 -1.33 -24.53
N LYS A 545 -26.55 -0.95 -24.82
CA LYS A 545 -27.14 0.36 -24.51
C LYS A 545 -27.29 0.60 -23.00
N LYS A 546 -26.19 0.89 -22.33
CA LYS A 546 -26.17 1.39 -20.95
C LYS A 546 -26.72 2.82 -20.89
N ALA A 547 -27.38 3.19 -19.80
CA ALA A 547 -28.07 4.47 -19.65
C ALA A 547 -27.16 5.70 -19.91
N TYR A 548 -25.89 5.63 -19.50
CA TYR A 548 -24.93 6.72 -19.70
C TYR A 548 -24.59 6.99 -21.18
N ILE A 549 -24.77 6.01 -22.09
CA ILE A 549 -24.51 6.22 -23.53
C ILE A 549 -25.50 7.24 -24.09
N ASN A 550 -26.77 7.19 -23.66
CA ASN A 550 -27.77 8.17 -24.07
C ASN A 550 -27.45 9.58 -23.54
N GLU A 551 -26.90 9.68 -22.33
CA GLU A 551 -26.42 10.95 -21.76
C GLU A 551 -25.27 11.52 -22.59
N VAL A 552 -24.25 10.71 -22.88
CA VAL A 552 -23.08 11.09 -23.68
C VAL A 552 -23.47 11.58 -25.09
N VAL A 553 -24.37 10.86 -25.77
CA VAL A 553 -24.85 11.23 -27.11
C VAL A 553 -25.62 12.55 -27.09
N SER A 554 -26.40 12.78 -26.04
CA SER A 554 -27.16 14.01 -25.89
C SER A 554 -26.23 15.21 -25.61
N LEU A 555 -25.20 14.99 -24.78
CA LEU A 555 -24.17 15.98 -24.47
C LEU A 555 -23.28 16.31 -25.67
N GLN A 556 -23.07 15.38 -26.60
CA GLN A 556 -22.31 15.61 -27.84
C GLN A 556 -22.85 16.80 -28.67
N LYS A 557 -24.15 17.10 -28.57
CA LYS A 557 -24.77 18.24 -29.26
C LYS A 557 -24.68 19.54 -28.45
N VAL A 558 -24.85 19.44 -27.14
CA VAL A 558 -24.96 20.62 -26.26
C VAL A 558 -23.61 21.18 -25.85
N ILE A 559 -22.63 20.32 -25.55
CA ILE A 559 -21.31 20.73 -25.05
C ILE A 559 -20.54 21.57 -26.07
N PRO A 560 -20.39 21.17 -27.35
CA PRO A 560 -19.71 22.01 -28.35
C PRO A 560 -20.29 23.40 -28.49
N GLU A 561 -21.62 23.50 -28.46
CA GLU A 561 -22.34 24.77 -28.55
C GLU A 561 -22.13 25.62 -27.29
N ALA A 562 -22.17 24.99 -26.11
CA ALA A 562 -21.87 25.69 -24.87
C ALA A 562 -20.45 26.25 -24.87
N PHE A 563 -19.45 25.46 -25.24
CA PHE A 563 -18.06 25.92 -25.32
C PHE A 563 -17.91 27.09 -26.30
N LYS A 564 -18.44 26.99 -27.52
CA LYS A 564 -18.33 28.09 -28.49
C LYS A 564 -18.97 29.41 -28.02
N SER A 565 -20.05 29.31 -27.25
CA SER A 565 -20.86 30.47 -26.83
C SER A 565 -20.60 30.95 -25.40
N THR A 566 -19.81 30.23 -24.59
CA THR A 566 -19.55 30.59 -23.18
C THR A 566 -18.94 31.99 -23.02
N PRO A 567 -17.93 32.41 -23.81
CA PRO A 567 -17.36 33.75 -23.68
C PRO A 567 -18.38 34.88 -23.86
N SER A 568 -19.46 34.65 -24.62
CA SER A 568 -20.51 35.63 -24.87
C SER A 568 -21.52 35.76 -23.74
N VAL A 569 -21.64 34.76 -22.87
CA VAL A 569 -22.63 34.75 -21.77
C VAL A 569 -22.00 34.86 -20.38
N ILE A 570 -20.66 34.78 -20.28
CA ILE A 570 -19.96 34.70 -19.00
C ILE A 570 -20.17 35.94 -18.12
N GLY A 571 -20.27 37.12 -18.73
CA GLY A 571 -20.53 38.38 -18.01
C GLY A 571 -21.92 38.47 -17.39
N LEU A 572 -22.83 37.54 -17.73
CA LEU A 572 -24.19 37.48 -17.18
C LEU A 572 -24.30 36.53 -15.99
N GLN A 573 -23.24 35.76 -15.69
CA GLN A 573 -23.28 34.71 -14.68
C GLN A 573 -23.03 35.23 -13.26
N ASP A 574 -23.58 34.52 -12.28
CA ASP A 574 -23.32 34.79 -10.87
C ASP A 574 -22.26 33.84 -10.34
N THR A 575 -21.03 34.33 -10.20
CA THR A 575 -19.85 33.54 -9.77
C THR A 575 -19.94 33.05 -8.32
N GLY A 576 -20.92 33.48 -7.53
CA GLY A 576 -21.15 33.00 -6.15
C GLY A 576 -21.92 31.69 -6.04
N LYS A 577 -22.35 31.09 -7.16
CA LYS A 577 -23.12 29.85 -7.21
C LYS A 577 -22.24 28.61 -7.04
N ASN A 578 -22.82 27.50 -6.59
CA ASN A 578 -22.13 26.20 -6.61
C ASN A 578 -21.87 25.74 -8.06
N GLU A 579 -20.88 24.85 -8.25
CA GLU A 579 -20.47 24.33 -9.57
C GLU A 579 -21.65 23.88 -10.44
N GLN A 580 -22.57 23.09 -9.89
CA GLN A 580 -23.69 22.55 -10.64
C GLN A 580 -24.65 23.65 -11.13
N ALA A 581 -24.88 24.68 -10.32
CA ALA A 581 -25.70 25.82 -10.70
C ALA A 581 -25.03 26.68 -11.78
N LEU A 582 -23.71 26.87 -11.70
CA LEU A 582 -22.92 27.56 -12.74
C LEU A 582 -22.98 26.82 -14.08
N ILE A 583 -22.79 25.49 -14.07
CA ILE A 583 -22.92 24.65 -15.27
C ILE A 583 -24.32 24.78 -15.86
N ARG A 584 -25.35 24.62 -15.03
CA ARG A 584 -26.75 24.68 -15.48
C ARG A 584 -27.07 26.04 -16.12
N GLU A 585 -26.66 27.13 -15.49
CA GLU A 585 -26.83 28.49 -16.01
C GLU A 585 -26.06 28.69 -17.32
N THR A 586 -24.81 28.24 -17.39
CA THR A 586 -23.99 28.32 -18.61
C THR A 586 -24.62 27.59 -19.78
N LEU A 587 -25.01 26.33 -19.56
CA LEU A 587 -25.64 25.51 -20.59
C LEU A 587 -26.98 26.14 -21.03
N LEU A 588 -27.74 26.71 -20.11
CA LEU A 588 -29.01 27.35 -20.47
C LEU A 588 -28.80 28.62 -21.29
N LEU A 589 -27.96 29.53 -20.81
CA LEU A 589 -27.72 30.82 -21.48
C LEU A 589 -27.12 30.62 -22.86
N THR A 590 -26.22 29.64 -23.03
CA THR A 590 -25.65 29.29 -24.34
C THR A 590 -26.70 28.71 -25.29
N GLN A 591 -27.57 27.81 -24.83
CA GLN A 591 -28.66 27.28 -25.65
C GLN A 591 -29.67 28.37 -26.02
N LEU A 592 -30.00 29.27 -25.09
CA LEU A 592 -30.87 30.40 -25.34
C LEU A 592 -30.26 31.35 -26.37
N LEU A 593 -28.99 31.73 -26.21
CA LEU A 593 -28.27 32.58 -27.17
C LEU A 593 -28.30 31.97 -28.57
N ASN A 594 -27.95 30.69 -28.70
CA ASN A 594 -27.88 30.03 -30.00
C ASN A 594 -29.25 29.97 -30.71
N ASN A 595 -30.33 29.76 -29.96
CA ASN A 595 -31.68 29.77 -30.53
C ASN A 595 -32.17 31.20 -30.83
N LEU A 596 -31.82 32.20 -30.02
CA LEU A 596 -32.17 33.60 -30.27
C LEU A 596 -31.47 34.12 -31.53
N LEU A 597 -30.19 33.78 -31.73
CA LEU A 597 -29.42 34.14 -32.92
C LEU A 597 -29.98 33.54 -34.21
N LEU A 598 -30.67 32.39 -34.13
CA LEU A 598 -31.33 31.74 -35.26
C LEU A 598 -32.77 32.23 -35.50
N SER A 599 -33.28 33.11 -34.65
CA SER A 599 -34.65 33.63 -34.70
C SER A 599 -34.70 35.10 -35.15
N ASP A 600 -35.90 35.59 -35.47
CA ASP A 600 -36.16 37.01 -35.74
C ASP A 600 -35.86 37.93 -34.53
N LEU A 601 -35.49 37.37 -33.37
CA LEU A 601 -35.15 38.08 -32.15
C LEU A 601 -33.64 38.30 -31.95
N ALA A 602 -32.79 38.03 -32.93
CA ALA A 602 -31.35 38.23 -32.81
C ALA A 602 -30.97 39.64 -32.28
N GLY A 603 -31.67 40.69 -32.72
CA GLY A 603 -31.46 42.06 -32.25
C GLY A 603 -31.94 42.37 -30.81
N LYS A 604 -32.58 41.41 -30.14
CA LYS A 604 -33.03 41.51 -28.73
C LYS A 604 -32.35 40.47 -27.84
N ALA A 605 -31.36 39.73 -28.34
CA ALA A 605 -30.76 38.61 -27.64
C ALA A 605 -30.20 39.03 -26.27
N ASP A 606 -29.44 40.12 -26.22
CA ASP A 606 -28.81 40.61 -24.98
C ASP A 606 -29.84 40.94 -23.89
N ALA A 607 -30.89 41.69 -24.23
CA ALA A 607 -31.93 42.06 -23.28
C ALA A 607 -32.69 40.84 -22.73
N VAL A 608 -32.92 39.82 -23.58
CA VAL A 608 -33.56 38.57 -23.16
C VAL A 608 -32.63 37.75 -22.26
N LEU A 609 -31.34 37.66 -22.62
CA LEU A 609 -30.34 36.94 -21.83
C LEU A 609 -30.14 37.59 -20.44
N GLU A 610 -30.08 38.91 -20.37
CA GLU A 610 -29.99 39.66 -19.11
C GLU A 610 -31.23 39.47 -18.22
N ASP A 611 -32.44 39.44 -18.80
CA ASP A 611 -33.66 39.19 -18.05
C ASP A 611 -33.71 37.76 -17.50
N VAL A 612 -33.35 36.77 -18.33
CA VAL A 612 -33.26 35.37 -17.90
C VAL A 612 -32.20 35.19 -16.82
N ALA A 613 -31.00 35.73 -16.99
CA ALA A 613 -29.90 35.64 -16.01
C ALA A 613 -30.30 36.24 -14.64
N ARG A 614 -31.02 37.37 -14.63
CA ARG A 614 -31.54 37.97 -13.39
C ARG A 614 -32.60 37.10 -12.72
N ASN A 615 -33.52 36.52 -13.49
CA ASN A 615 -34.62 35.72 -12.97
C ASN A 615 -34.19 34.31 -12.51
N LEU A 616 -33.10 33.76 -13.09
CA LEU A 616 -32.49 32.50 -12.65
C LEU A 616 -32.03 32.52 -11.19
N LYS A 617 -31.81 33.71 -10.60
CA LYS A 617 -31.43 33.84 -9.19
C LYS A 617 -32.56 33.45 -8.22
N ASN A 618 -33.82 33.49 -8.66
CA ASN A 618 -34.98 33.46 -7.77
C ASN A 618 -35.95 32.28 -8.00
N GLU A 619 -35.82 31.51 -9.08
CA GLU A 619 -36.76 30.43 -9.42
C GLU A 619 -36.13 29.03 -9.49
N TYR A 620 -36.77 28.06 -8.83
CA TYR A 620 -36.41 26.63 -8.90
C TYR A 620 -36.99 25.91 -10.14
N ASP A 621 -38.07 26.44 -10.73
CA ASP A 621 -38.78 25.86 -11.90
C ASP A 621 -38.44 26.64 -13.18
N LEU A 622 -37.32 26.25 -13.78
CA LEU A 622 -36.72 26.87 -14.96
C LEU A 622 -37.66 26.90 -16.17
N SER A 623 -38.42 25.83 -16.37
CA SER A 623 -39.38 25.72 -17.48
C SER A 623 -40.53 26.71 -17.32
N ARG A 624 -41.03 26.91 -16.11
CA ARG A 624 -42.11 27.88 -15.84
C ARG A 624 -41.63 29.31 -15.98
N MET A 625 -40.44 29.61 -15.48
CA MET A 625 -39.80 30.92 -15.63
C MET A 625 -39.66 31.29 -17.11
N LEU A 626 -39.03 30.43 -17.90
CA LEU A 626 -38.78 30.67 -19.31
C LEU A 626 -40.07 30.79 -20.12
N LYS A 627 -41.12 30.00 -19.82
CA LYS A 627 -42.46 30.16 -20.44
C LYS A 627 -43.05 31.56 -20.26
N ARG A 628 -42.68 32.28 -19.20
CA ARG A 628 -43.13 33.65 -18.92
C ARG A 628 -42.22 34.70 -19.55
N THR A 629 -40.93 34.43 -19.62
CA THR A 629 -39.90 35.39 -20.04
C THR A 629 -39.67 35.41 -21.55
N ILE A 630 -39.80 34.27 -22.24
CA ILE A 630 -39.52 34.15 -23.67
C ILE A 630 -40.77 33.74 -24.46
N ARG A 631 -40.83 34.13 -25.74
CA ARG A 631 -41.95 33.76 -26.62
C ARG A 631 -42.05 32.24 -26.75
N SER A 632 -43.28 31.74 -26.94
CA SER A 632 -43.59 30.31 -26.97
C SER A 632 -42.89 29.54 -28.10
N ASP A 633 -42.64 30.19 -29.25
CA ASP A 633 -41.91 29.61 -30.38
C ASP A 633 -40.44 29.36 -30.02
N VAL A 634 -39.77 30.35 -29.44
CA VAL A 634 -38.39 30.20 -28.94
C VAL A 634 -38.33 29.18 -27.81
N PHE A 635 -39.27 29.22 -26.86
CA PHE A 635 -39.34 28.26 -25.77
C PHE A 635 -39.44 26.81 -26.28
N SER A 636 -40.26 26.55 -27.30
CA SER A 636 -40.43 25.20 -27.87
C SER A 636 -39.15 24.61 -28.45
N HIS A 637 -38.22 25.44 -28.90
CA HIS A 637 -36.91 25.00 -29.41
C HIS A 637 -35.90 24.70 -28.30
N ILE A 638 -36.05 25.31 -27.12
CA ILE A 638 -35.12 25.17 -26.00
C ILE A 638 -35.62 24.15 -24.97
N GLU A 639 -36.93 23.88 -24.90
CA GLU A 639 -37.55 22.90 -24.00
C GLU A 639 -36.87 21.52 -23.99
N PRO A 640 -36.48 20.93 -25.14
CA PRO A 640 -35.73 19.66 -25.14
C PRO A 640 -34.34 19.78 -24.49
N ALA A 641 -33.66 20.91 -24.70
CA ALA A 641 -32.36 21.18 -24.10
C ALA A 641 -32.47 21.43 -22.59
N ILE A 642 -33.53 22.10 -22.13
CA ILE A 642 -33.79 22.32 -20.70
C ILE A 642 -33.93 20.99 -19.96
N SER A 643 -34.71 20.05 -20.52
CA SER A 643 -34.86 18.72 -19.90
C SER A 643 -33.53 17.97 -19.81
N LEU A 644 -32.68 18.08 -20.84
CA LEU A 644 -31.35 17.47 -20.82
C LEU A 644 -30.43 18.12 -19.77
N ILE A 645 -30.44 19.45 -19.71
CA ILE A 645 -29.63 20.24 -18.77
C ILE A 645 -30.04 19.95 -17.32
N ASP A 646 -31.34 19.83 -17.06
CA ASP A 646 -31.88 19.52 -15.73
C ASP A 646 -31.51 18.10 -15.27
N ASN A 647 -31.34 17.17 -16.21
CA ASN A 647 -30.91 15.81 -15.94
C ASN A 647 -29.37 15.63 -15.91
N TYR A 648 -28.61 16.62 -16.39
CA TYR A 648 -27.15 16.55 -16.38
C TYR A 648 -26.59 16.87 -15.00
N ASN A 649 -26.17 15.85 -14.26
CA ASN A 649 -25.57 15.99 -12.94
C ASN A 649 -24.05 15.79 -13.00
N TYR A 650 -23.32 16.89 -13.17
CA TYR A 650 -21.86 16.87 -13.28
C TYR A 650 -21.19 16.36 -11.99
N ALA A 651 -21.69 16.81 -10.84
CA ALA A 651 -21.17 16.35 -9.54
C ALA A 651 -21.34 14.84 -9.36
N GLN A 652 -22.44 14.27 -9.85
CA GLN A 652 -22.66 12.82 -9.87
C GLN A 652 -21.71 12.12 -10.85
N LEU A 653 -21.52 12.66 -12.07
CA LEU A 653 -20.55 12.11 -13.04
C LEU A 653 -19.15 12.05 -12.43
N LYS A 654 -18.65 13.18 -11.90
CA LYS A 654 -17.35 13.28 -11.24
C LYS A 654 -17.24 12.28 -10.09
N ARG A 655 -18.27 12.22 -9.22
CA ARG A 655 -18.31 11.27 -8.10
C ARG A 655 -18.24 9.81 -8.56
N VAL A 656 -18.95 9.44 -9.63
CA VAL A 656 -18.89 8.07 -10.13
C VAL A 656 -17.51 7.76 -10.70
N LEU A 657 -16.93 8.66 -11.50
CA LEU A 657 -15.60 8.46 -12.09
C LEU A 657 -14.48 8.36 -11.03
N PHE A 658 -14.60 9.09 -9.92
CA PHE A 658 -13.69 8.95 -8.78
C PHE A 658 -13.92 7.68 -7.95
N ARG A 659 -15.17 7.21 -7.83
CA ARG A 659 -15.54 6.08 -6.97
C ARG A 659 -15.34 4.74 -7.66
N ASP A 660 -15.71 4.65 -8.93
CA ASP A 660 -15.67 3.43 -9.72
C ASP A 660 -14.64 3.58 -10.83
N LEU A 661 -13.46 3.02 -10.58
CA LEU A 661 -12.34 3.03 -11.51
C LEU A 661 -12.54 2.11 -12.71
N GLN A 662 -13.54 1.22 -12.65
CA GLN A 662 -13.89 0.28 -13.71
C GLN A 662 -15.16 0.71 -14.46
N ASP A 663 -15.68 1.91 -14.19
CA ASP A 663 -16.83 2.44 -14.92
C ASP A 663 -16.51 2.54 -16.42
N GLY A 664 -17.41 2.01 -17.26
CA GLY A 664 -17.22 1.96 -18.72
C GLY A 664 -17.03 3.33 -19.38
N ARG A 665 -17.38 4.43 -18.72
CA ARG A 665 -17.09 5.79 -19.19
C ARG A 665 -15.59 6.09 -19.27
N HIS A 666 -14.75 5.46 -18.46
CA HIS A 666 -13.30 5.63 -18.55
C HIS A 666 -12.76 5.16 -19.92
N ALA A 667 -13.27 4.03 -20.42
CA ALA A 667 -12.93 3.49 -21.74
C ALA A 667 -13.33 4.43 -22.89
N LEU A 668 -14.40 5.21 -22.72
CA LEU A 668 -14.79 6.25 -23.67
C LEU A 668 -13.72 7.35 -23.74
N PHE A 669 -13.21 7.83 -22.60
CA PHE A 669 -12.19 8.89 -22.58
C PHE A 669 -10.88 8.42 -23.20
N ARG A 670 -10.45 7.18 -22.93
CA ARG A 670 -9.32 6.57 -23.64
C ARG A 670 -9.56 6.57 -25.15
N SER A 671 -10.75 6.14 -25.59
CA SER A 671 -11.07 6.04 -27.01
C SER A 671 -11.08 7.41 -27.70
N LEU A 672 -11.62 8.44 -27.03
CA LEU A 672 -11.61 9.83 -27.52
C LEU A 672 -10.20 10.40 -27.63
N TYR A 673 -9.34 10.13 -26.66
CA TYR A 673 -7.95 10.58 -26.68
C TYR A 673 -7.19 10.01 -27.89
N HIS A 674 -7.37 8.72 -28.18
CA HIS A 674 -6.71 8.03 -29.29
C HIS A 674 -7.42 8.21 -30.65
N GLU A 675 -8.46 9.05 -30.73
CA GLU A 675 -9.12 9.34 -32.00
C GLU A 675 -8.19 10.09 -32.98
N ILE A 676 -7.20 10.82 -32.46
CA ILE A 676 -6.15 11.45 -33.25
C ILE A 676 -4.76 11.08 -32.73
N PRO A 677 -3.70 11.17 -33.55
CA PRO A 677 -2.34 10.95 -33.10
C PRO A 677 -1.96 11.91 -31.95
N ALA A 678 -1.22 11.41 -30.97
CA ALA A 678 -0.85 12.22 -29.79
C ALA A 678 -0.02 13.47 -30.14
N ALA A 679 0.71 13.45 -31.26
CA ALA A 679 1.47 14.60 -31.76
C ALA A 679 0.59 15.73 -32.33
N GLU A 680 -0.68 15.45 -32.63
CA GLU A 680 -1.66 16.41 -33.17
C GLU A 680 -2.58 16.99 -32.07
N LEU A 681 -2.39 16.56 -30.81
CA LEU A 681 -3.11 17.12 -29.67
C LEU A 681 -2.71 18.58 -29.47
N ARG A 682 -3.70 19.46 -29.32
CA ARG A 682 -3.48 20.91 -29.25
C ARG A 682 -2.67 21.32 -28.03
N TYR A 683 -2.92 20.69 -26.89
CA TYR A 683 -2.17 21.02 -25.68
C TYR A 683 -0.67 20.75 -25.83
N VAL A 684 -0.27 19.75 -26.62
CA VAL A 684 1.14 19.43 -26.88
C VAL A 684 1.81 20.60 -27.60
N HIS A 685 1.18 21.11 -28.66
CA HIS A 685 1.68 22.29 -29.38
C HIS A 685 1.78 23.54 -28.50
N LEU A 686 0.78 23.80 -27.65
CA LEU A 686 0.78 24.94 -26.74
C LEU A 686 1.92 24.84 -25.72
N LEU A 687 2.09 23.67 -25.09
CA LEU A 687 3.16 23.45 -24.11
C LEU A 687 4.55 23.56 -24.74
N ASP A 688 4.73 23.07 -25.98
CA ASP A 688 6.01 23.19 -26.68
C ASP A 688 6.32 24.64 -27.08
N GLN A 689 5.32 25.41 -27.51
CA GLN A 689 5.49 26.85 -27.77
C GLN A 689 5.93 27.60 -26.51
N ILE A 690 5.33 27.28 -25.35
CA ILE A 690 5.70 27.88 -24.07
C ILE A 690 7.15 27.54 -23.70
N LYS A 691 7.58 26.28 -23.87
CA LYS A 691 8.97 25.88 -23.63
C LYS A 691 9.96 26.62 -24.54
N VAL A 692 9.64 26.79 -25.82
CA VAL A 692 10.48 27.52 -26.78
C VAL A 692 10.58 28.99 -26.39
N LYS A 693 9.46 29.65 -26.03
CA LYS A 693 9.47 31.03 -25.53
C LYS A 693 10.37 31.17 -24.29
N GLN A 694 10.30 30.22 -23.35
CA GLN A 694 11.13 30.21 -22.14
C GLN A 694 12.62 30.08 -22.45
N ALA A 695 13.00 29.21 -23.39
CA ALA A 695 14.40 29.05 -23.78
C ALA A 695 14.99 30.29 -24.47
N ALA A 696 14.13 31.16 -25.02
CA ALA A 696 14.54 32.37 -25.74
C ALA A 696 14.69 33.62 -24.84
N LEU A 697 14.20 33.59 -23.58
CA LEU A 697 14.32 34.71 -22.66
C LEU A 697 15.73 34.76 -22.03
N PRO A 698 16.36 35.96 -21.90
CA PRO A 698 17.62 36.09 -21.18
C PRO A 698 17.44 35.67 -19.72
N ARG A 699 18.38 34.85 -19.20
CA ARG A 699 18.42 34.43 -17.80
C ARG A 699 18.84 35.60 -16.90
N GLU A 700 18.00 36.61 -16.75
CA GLU A 700 18.17 37.55 -15.64
C GLU A 700 17.68 36.90 -14.34
N PRO A 701 18.37 37.10 -13.21
CA PRO A 701 17.93 36.55 -11.93
C PRO A 701 16.63 37.23 -11.51
N PHE A 702 15.57 36.43 -11.45
CA PHE A 702 14.18 36.73 -11.08
C PHE A 702 13.95 37.99 -10.24
N THR A 703 13.15 38.90 -10.80
CA THR A 703 12.47 40.03 -10.11
C THR A 703 11.38 39.57 -9.13
N THR A 704 11.03 38.29 -9.08
CA THR A 704 9.96 37.71 -8.23
C THR A 704 10.19 37.92 -6.74
N LEU A 705 11.45 37.93 -6.27
CA LEU A 705 11.78 38.21 -4.87
C LEU A 705 11.40 39.63 -4.43
N ARG A 706 11.51 40.63 -5.33
CA ARG A 706 11.33 42.04 -4.98
C ARG A 706 9.88 42.39 -4.62
N ARG A 707 8.89 41.76 -5.26
CA ARG A 707 7.47 41.93 -4.92
C ARG A 707 7.04 41.12 -3.71
N MET A 708 7.71 40.00 -3.44
CA MET A 708 7.46 39.24 -2.23
C MET A 708 7.88 40.02 -0.98
N ASP A 709 9.00 40.76 -1.07
CA ASP A 709 9.43 41.71 -0.04
C ASP A 709 8.44 42.89 0.09
N ASP A 710 8.01 43.51 -1.03
CA ASP A 710 7.03 44.62 -1.00
C ASP A 710 5.63 44.19 -0.48
N ALA A 711 5.25 42.93 -0.65
CA ALA A 711 4.02 42.35 -0.12
C ALA A 711 4.16 41.96 1.35
N ALA A 712 5.31 41.43 1.77
CA ALA A 712 5.61 41.12 3.17
C ALA A 712 5.78 42.38 4.03
N GLU A 713 6.21 43.51 3.46
CA GLU A 713 6.27 44.81 4.17
C GLU A 713 4.89 45.47 4.39
N LYS A 714 3.85 44.99 3.71
CA LYS A 714 2.46 45.53 3.81
C LYS A 714 1.56 44.77 4.80
N TYR A 715 2.02 43.65 5.34
CA TYR A 715 1.34 42.83 6.36
C TYR A 715 2.22 42.73 7.60
#